data_AF-A0A0L0DNY0-F1
#
_entry.id   AF-A0A0L0DNY0-F1
#
_cell.length_a   1.000
_cell.length_b   1.000
_cell.length_c   1.000
_cell.angle_alpha   90.00
_cell.angle_beta   90.00
_cell.angle_gamma   90.00
#
_symmetry.space_group_name_H-M   'P 1'
#
loop_
_entity.id
_entity.type
_entity.pdbx_description
1 polymer ?
#
loop_
_entity_poly.entity_id
_entity_poly.type
_entity_poly.pdbx_seq_one_letter_code
_entity_poly.pdbx_strand_id
1 'polypeptide(L)'
;MEQVEASVKVLTSNSAGLGLLGNPHSAGSPSAVRTDGLVERYRERVLNEWFATSSDQYALIWMPSATAALSSLASWFAWQDGSVFAYSSDNHTSVLGMRALLPTDRQVATVSLASSDIAPWLAARAQTDDPHPPPSLLVYPLKSNFDGVYADPAWRQDVPGLAVAWDAAAALATGPVNLSAAAGRPHFVVFSAYKVIGHPTGLGGLLIRRDAASLLAKRYYGGGTVAAALATEPWVRIRSRLEAALEDGTLPFTSIAQLGPAMDALAAVGGLDGLGRHIRRRSAALDAGLRALVHLSGAPLVRLYSPPASTIITLNVLTPQGEYVGYSEVGRLAALAGIHLRTGCFCNPGRCQDALGLTSAQVKAHYAAGHVCWDGNDIIDGIPTGAVRLSLGAHSTAADVDALLHFFRSSFVHASPAADPATFSAATHPTPAPRLDAILVYPIKSAGPMSVTEWELGPRGLLYDREWLVVKTEADGRIQTLNQKKEPRLCLLRPLVDLAAGSIRLSIHNAPDAGDLFSPSTTPPTSAPRHLTSASRAPPEVSAWLSAWLGYPVELVRAVAGRLAVDGASPIGFANESPFLAVNAASVAAVNAAVGREPVAPSRFRPNFVFDTPGAPWAEDAWPSGAVLAIGPHATFTVVGGCTRCRMVCIDQDSAASSAEPLLTLHRIRRIDGRIQFGVHLASRNVGVVITVGDELRLEPESGAAS
;
A
#
# COMPACT_ATOMS: atom_id res chain seq x y z
N MET A 1 -17.01 21.95 35.61
CA MET A 1 -15.61 22.21 36.00
C MET A 1 -14.89 20.91 36.38
N GLU A 2 -15.42 20.10 37.32
CA GLU A 2 -14.85 18.78 37.66
C GLU A 2 -14.78 17.80 36.47
N GLN A 3 -15.77 17.81 35.57
CA GLN A 3 -15.72 17.03 34.32
C GLN A 3 -14.61 17.51 33.37
N VAL A 4 -14.29 18.82 33.36
CA VAL A 4 -13.19 19.37 32.56
C VAL A 4 -11.86 18.95 33.17
N GLU A 5 -11.72 19.03 34.50
CA GLU A 5 -10.53 18.57 35.20
C GLU A 5 -10.29 17.06 35.05
N ALA A 6 -11.35 16.25 35.16
CA ALA A 6 -11.29 14.81 34.94
C ALA A 6 -10.91 14.49 33.48
N SER A 7 -11.48 15.20 32.51
CA SER A 7 -11.17 15.01 31.08
C SER A 7 -9.75 15.47 30.70
N VAL A 8 -9.26 16.57 31.29
CA VAL A 8 -7.88 17.06 31.08
C VAL A 8 -6.84 16.16 31.76
N LYS A 9 -7.18 15.56 32.91
CA LYS A 9 -6.34 14.54 33.55
C LYS A 9 -6.22 13.27 32.70
N VAL A 10 -7.27 12.88 31.98
CA VAL A 10 -7.22 11.77 31.01
C VAL A 10 -6.34 12.11 29.80
N LEU A 11 -6.29 13.37 29.34
CA LEU A 11 -5.38 13.79 28.26
C LEU A 11 -3.89 13.74 28.66
N THR A 12 -3.58 13.72 29.96
CA THR A 12 -2.22 13.69 30.51
C THR A 12 -1.83 12.34 31.13
N SER A 13 -2.71 11.32 31.04
CA SER A 13 -2.55 10.04 31.75
C SER A 13 -1.61 9.03 31.10
N ASN A 14 -1.11 9.27 29.88
CA ASN A 14 -0.05 8.46 29.24
C ASN A 14 1.34 8.66 29.89
N SER A 15 1.37 9.19 31.11
CA SER A 15 2.56 9.63 31.85
C SER A 15 2.61 9.05 33.26
N ALA A 16 1.98 7.90 33.50
CA ALA A 16 1.97 7.25 34.82
C ALA A 16 3.41 7.12 35.35
N GLY A 17 3.71 7.84 36.45
CA GLY A 17 5.02 7.87 37.10
C GLY A 17 5.94 9.06 36.76
N LEU A 18 5.63 9.90 35.77
CA LEU A 18 6.50 11.02 35.35
C LEU A 18 6.27 12.32 36.14
N GLY A 19 5.16 12.42 36.89
CA GLY A 19 4.75 13.62 37.61
C GLY A 19 4.31 14.77 36.69
N LEU A 20 3.98 15.93 37.27
CA LEU A 20 3.63 17.13 36.49
C LEU A 20 4.86 17.65 35.73
N LEU A 21 4.74 17.75 34.40
CA LEU A 21 5.72 18.33 33.49
C LEU A 21 5.24 19.71 33.01
N GLY A 22 6.14 20.70 33.02
CA GLY A 22 5.86 22.06 32.58
C GLY A 22 6.66 22.44 31.34
N ASN A 23 6.32 23.56 30.71
CA ASN A 23 7.11 24.10 29.62
C ASN A 23 8.53 24.43 30.13
N PRO A 24 9.61 23.88 29.53
CA PRO A 24 10.98 24.10 30.00
C PRO A 24 11.41 25.58 29.92
N HIS A 25 10.74 26.40 29.11
CA HIS A 25 11.01 27.84 29.01
C HIS A 25 10.46 28.67 30.17
N SER A 26 9.60 28.10 31.04
CA SER A 26 9.06 28.76 32.24
C SER A 26 10.02 28.61 33.44
N ALA A 27 11.21 29.21 33.29
CA ALA A 27 12.28 29.16 34.28
C ALA A 27 11.79 29.50 35.70
N GLY A 28 12.23 28.71 36.69
CA GLY A 28 11.89 28.90 38.11
C GLY A 28 10.67 28.10 38.60
N SER A 29 9.85 27.51 37.72
CA SER A 29 8.79 26.59 38.14
C SER A 29 9.32 25.16 38.36
N PRO A 30 8.92 24.45 39.45
CA PRO A 30 9.39 23.09 39.71
C PRO A 30 9.11 22.09 38.58
N SER A 31 7.98 22.27 37.88
CA SER A 31 7.60 21.45 36.73
C SER A 31 8.47 21.69 35.50
N ALA A 32 8.93 22.93 35.26
CA ALA A 32 9.85 23.23 34.15
C ALA A 32 11.26 22.68 34.42
N VAL A 33 11.77 22.82 35.65
CA VAL A 33 13.07 22.26 36.07
C VAL A 33 13.08 20.73 35.93
N ARG A 34 11.97 20.07 36.31
CA ARG A 34 11.81 18.63 36.11
C ARG A 34 11.83 18.26 34.63
N THR A 35 11.10 18.99 33.78
CA THR A 35 11.07 18.75 32.34
C THR A 35 12.45 18.88 31.72
N ASP A 36 13.18 19.95 32.05
CA ASP A 36 14.52 20.20 31.52
C ASP A 36 15.50 19.09 31.93
N GLY A 37 15.55 18.73 33.22
CA GLY A 37 16.39 17.64 33.70
C GLY A 37 16.04 16.28 33.09
N LEU A 38 14.78 16.05 32.74
CA LEU A 38 14.33 14.86 32.03
C LEU A 38 14.83 14.84 30.58
N VAL A 39 14.69 15.97 29.86
CA VAL A 39 15.11 16.08 28.46
C VAL A 39 16.61 15.84 28.35
N GLU A 40 17.39 16.45 29.23
CA GLU A 40 18.85 16.31 29.23
C GLU A 40 19.29 14.90 29.63
N ARG A 41 18.61 14.26 30.61
CA ARG A 41 18.86 12.86 30.96
C ARG A 41 18.68 11.93 29.76
N TYR A 42 17.59 12.06 29.01
CA TYR A 42 17.36 11.19 27.86
C TYR A 42 18.23 11.56 26.66
N ARG A 43 18.66 12.82 26.55
CA ARG A 43 19.68 13.24 25.59
C ARG A 43 20.99 12.47 25.84
N GLU A 44 21.47 12.46 27.07
CA GLU A 44 22.66 11.70 27.48
C GLU A 44 22.50 10.20 27.23
N ARG A 45 21.36 9.62 27.62
CA ARG A 45 21.13 8.20 27.41
C ARG A 45 21.15 7.82 25.93
N VAL A 46 20.54 8.63 25.04
CA VAL A 46 20.60 8.36 23.60
C VAL A 46 22.04 8.44 23.09
N LEU A 47 22.81 9.48 23.45
CA LEU A 47 24.20 9.61 23.04
C LEU A 47 25.05 8.41 23.48
N ASN A 48 24.90 7.98 24.74
CA ASN A 48 25.68 6.89 25.31
C ASN A 48 25.21 5.50 24.83
N GLU A 49 23.92 5.18 25.00
CA GLU A 49 23.39 3.84 24.78
C GLU A 49 23.13 3.52 23.30
N TRP A 50 22.83 4.52 22.47
CA TRP A 50 22.49 4.30 21.06
C TRP A 50 23.65 4.60 20.11
N PHE A 51 24.50 5.57 20.48
CA PHE A 51 25.57 6.09 19.63
C PHE A 51 26.99 5.88 20.18
N ALA A 52 27.14 5.38 21.40
CA ALA A 52 28.44 5.21 22.07
C ALA A 52 29.30 6.49 22.05
N THR A 53 28.70 7.63 22.38
CA THR A 53 29.35 8.96 22.42
C THR A 53 28.83 9.79 23.60
N SER A 54 29.37 11.01 23.79
CA SER A 54 29.00 11.93 24.86
C SER A 54 28.62 13.31 24.34
N SER A 55 28.00 14.12 25.21
CA SER A 55 27.67 15.52 24.95
C SER A 55 28.87 16.39 24.58
N ASP A 56 30.06 16.03 25.04
CA ASP A 56 31.30 16.77 24.74
C ASP A 56 31.76 16.56 23.30
N GLN A 57 31.35 15.45 22.68
CA GLN A 57 31.71 15.11 21.30
C GLN A 57 30.61 15.49 20.31
N TYR A 58 29.35 15.25 20.68
CA TYR A 58 28.18 15.54 19.85
C TYR A 58 27.11 16.29 20.62
N ALA A 59 26.51 17.29 19.97
CA ALA A 59 25.23 17.82 20.37
C ALA A 59 24.13 16.99 19.69
N LEU A 60 23.23 16.39 20.47
CA LEU A 60 21.97 15.88 19.94
C LEU A 60 21.00 17.07 19.82
N ILE A 61 20.36 17.25 18.67
CA ILE A 61 19.24 18.16 18.45
C ILE A 61 17.99 17.31 18.27
N TRP A 62 16.97 17.48 19.13
CA TRP A 62 15.71 16.76 19.00
C TRP A 62 14.95 17.24 17.78
N MET A 63 14.55 16.30 16.93
CA MET A 63 13.83 16.58 15.69
C MET A 63 12.58 15.71 15.58
N PRO A 64 11.53 16.14 14.86
CA PRO A 64 10.33 15.32 14.69
C PRO A 64 10.56 13.99 13.96
N SER A 65 11.61 13.90 13.12
CA SER A 65 11.96 12.68 12.38
C SER A 65 13.36 12.79 11.76
N ALA A 66 13.88 11.68 11.23
CA ALA A 66 15.10 11.71 10.40
C ALA A 66 14.92 12.57 9.14
N THR A 67 13.71 12.58 8.54
CA THR A 67 13.39 13.44 7.40
C THR A 67 13.51 14.92 7.77
N ALA A 68 12.97 15.33 8.92
CA ALA A 68 13.08 16.70 9.40
C ALA A 68 14.53 17.08 9.73
N ALA A 69 15.31 16.14 10.28
CA ALA A 69 16.74 16.32 10.51
C ALA A 69 17.52 16.54 9.21
N LEU A 70 17.27 15.72 8.17
CA LEU A 70 17.92 15.84 6.86
C LEU A 70 17.54 17.14 6.14
N SER A 71 16.26 17.51 6.12
CA SER A 71 15.82 18.76 5.51
C SER A 71 16.42 19.97 6.22
N SER A 72 16.43 19.95 7.56
CA SER A 72 17.03 21.03 8.35
C SER A 72 18.54 21.11 8.14
N LEU A 73 19.24 19.96 8.08
CA LEU A 73 20.66 19.93 7.76
C LEU A 73 20.93 20.57 6.39
N ALA A 74 20.15 20.24 5.35
CA ALA A 74 20.30 20.87 4.03
C ALA A 74 20.10 22.39 4.08
N SER A 75 19.07 22.85 4.80
CA SER A 75 18.76 24.28 4.92
C SER A 75 19.72 25.04 5.83
N TRP A 76 20.32 24.38 6.81
CA TRP A 76 21.24 25.00 7.76
C TRP A 76 22.68 24.93 7.29
N PHE A 77 23.06 24.03 6.38
CA PHE A 77 24.44 23.89 5.93
C PHE A 77 24.94 25.19 5.27
N ALA A 78 26.16 25.61 5.62
CA ALA A 78 26.78 26.85 5.18
C ALA A 78 27.35 26.72 3.76
N TRP A 79 26.48 26.42 2.79
CA TRP A 79 26.81 26.31 1.37
C TRP A 79 27.54 27.55 0.83
N GLN A 80 28.51 27.36 -0.06
CA GLN A 80 29.27 28.40 -0.74
C GLN A 80 29.29 28.12 -2.25
N ASP A 81 29.75 29.09 -3.04
CA ASP A 81 29.98 28.86 -4.46
C ASP A 81 31.07 27.78 -4.64
N GLY A 82 30.79 26.80 -5.51
CA GLY A 82 31.66 25.63 -5.70
C GLY A 82 31.42 24.50 -4.70
N SER A 83 30.52 24.66 -3.72
CA SER A 83 30.12 23.56 -2.85
C SER A 83 29.53 22.40 -3.65
N VAL A 84 29.71 21.18 -3.13
CA VAL A 84 29.14 19.96 -3.70
C VAL A 84 28.22 19.29 -2.69
N PHE A 85 26.99 18.99 -3.12
CA PHE A 85 26.09 18.07 -2.42
C PHE A 85 26.16 16.69 -3.09
N ALA A 86 26.86 15.76 -2.45
CA ALA A 86 26.97 14.38 -2.89
C ALA A 86 26.04 13.47 -2.05
N TYR A 87 25.45 12.46 -2.69
CA TYR A 87 24.65 11.47 -1.96
C TYR A 87 24.67 10.10 -2.62
N SER A 88 24.54 9.06 -1.81
CA SER A 88 24.33 7.69 -2.31
C SER A 88 22.97 7.54 -3.00
N SER A 89 22.91 6.83 -4.13
CA SER A 89 21.66 6.45 -4.82
C SER A 89 20.79 5.50 -4.00
N ASP A 90 21.35 4.82 -2.99
CA ASP A 90 20.64 3.95 -2.05
C ASP A 90 19.99 4.72 -0.87
N ASN A 91 20.13 6.04 -0.84
CA ASN A 91 19.47 6.82 0.20
C ASN A 91 17.94 6.75 0.13
N HIS A 92 17.35 6.98 1.30
CA HIS A 92 15.93 7.28 1.39
C HIS A 92 15.57 8.55 0.59
N THR A 93 14.38 8.59 0.00
CA THR A 93 13.82 9.75 -0.74
C THR A 93 14.02 11.10 -0.05
N SER A 94 14.07 11.14 1.29
CA SER A 94 14.32 12.37 2.06
C SER A 94 15.66 13.03 1.74
N VAL A 95 16.71 12.25 1.43
CA VAL A 95 18.02 12.80 1.00
C VAL A 95 17.91 13.36 -0.42
N LEU A 96 17.15 12.71 -1.30
CA LEU A 96 16.89 13.23 -2.65
C LEU A 96 16.14 14.57 -2.58
N GLY A 97 15.26 14.73 -1.58
CA GLY A 97 14.54 15.97 -1.31
C GLY A 97 15.44 17.13 -0.87
N MET A 98 16.61 16.86 -0.27
CA MET A 98 17.56 17.92 0.12
C MET A 98 18.03 18.76 -1.08
N ARG A 99 18.04 18.18 -2.29
CA ARG A 99 18.36 18.90 -3.54
C ARG A 99 17.46 20.11 -3.78
N ALA A 100 16.19 20.01 -3.37
CA ALA A 100 15.23 21.10 -3.52
C ALA A 100 15.42 22.23 -2.49
N LEU A 101 16.28 22.02 -1.49
CA LEU A 101 16.57 22.98 -0.42
C LEU A 101 17.94 23.64 -0.57
N LEU A 102 18.69 23.29 -1.62
CA LEU A 102 19.95 23.95 -1.93
C LEU A 102 19.69 25.42 -2.29
N PRO A 103 20.57 26.36 -1.88
CA PRO A 103 20.41 27.78 -2.17
C PRO A 103 20.35 28.05 -3.67
N THR A 104 19.43 28.92 -4.09
CA THR A 104 19.30 29.36 -5.48
C THR A 104 20.22 30.54 -5.82
N ASP A 105 20.78 31.19 -4.80
CA ASP A 105 21.71 32.33 -4.87
C ASP A 105 23.20 31.92 -4.84
N ARG A 106 23.49 30.61 -4.89
CA ARG A 106 24.85 30.04 -4.88
C ARG A 106 25.00 28.95 -5.94
N GLN A 107 26.20 28.75 -6.46
CA GLN A 107 26.51 27.65 -7.37
C GLN A 107 26.87 26.38 -6.58
N VAL A 108 25.86 25.55 -6.27
CA VAL A 108 26.04 24.26 -5.60
C VAL A 108 25.85 23.11 -6.58
N ALA A 109 26.90 22.31 -6.79
CA ALA A 109 26.81 21.11 -7.63
C ALA A 109 26.13 19.96 -6.89
N THR A 110 25.39 19.12 -7.61
CA THR A 110 24.73 17.94 -7.04
C THR A 110 25.26 16.67 -7.71
N VAL A 111 25.70 15.69 -6.91
CA VAL A 111 26.28 14.43 -7.40
C VAL A 111 25.57 13.24 -6.77
N SER A 112 25.03 12.34 -7.60
CA SER A 112 24.51 11.04 -7.17
C SER A 112 25.58 9.98 -7.37
N LEU A 113 25.85 9.16 -6.35
CA LEU A 113 26.89 8.12 -6.38
C LEU A 113 26.26 6.76 -6.12
N ALA A 114 26.59 5.75 -6.93
CA ALA A 114 26.32 4.38 -6.50
C ALA A 114 27.21 4.04 -5.29
N SER A 115 26.80 3.09 -4.47
CA SER A 115 27.58 2.70 -3.29
C SER A 115 29.02 2.27 -3.63
N SER A 116 29.24 1.66 -4.81
CA SER A 116 30.57 1.31 -5.32
C SER A 116 31.46 2.51 -5.64
N ASP A 117 30.86 3.65 -5.98
CA ASP A 117 31.56 4.80 -6.54
C ASP A 117 31.98 5.82 -5.48
N ILE A 118 31.48 5.67 -4.25
CA ILE A 118 31.78 6.57 -3.14
C ILE A 118 33.27 6.55 -2.80
N ALA A 119 33.88 5.36 -2.65
CA ALA A 119 35.32 5.25 -2.36
C ALA A 119 36.19 5.90 -3.46
N PRO A 120 36.03 5.55 -4.76
CA PRO A 120 36.76 6.20 -5.84
C PRO A 120 36.56 7.73 -5.88
N TRP A 121 35.33 8.19 -5.66
CA TRP A 121 35.01 9.62 -5.65
C TRP A 121 35.71 10.37 -4.51
N LEU A 122 35.73 9.78 -3.31
CA LEU A 122 36.44 10.32 -2.16
C LEU A 122 37.95 10.37 -2.40
N ALA A 123 38.53 9.30 -2.95
CA ALA A 123 39.96 9.23 -3.26
C ALA A 123 40.38 10.30 -4.28
N ALA A 124 39.56 10.53 -5.32
CA ALA A 124 39.81 11.60 -6.29
C ALA A 124 39.71 13.00 -5.65
N ARG A 125 38.73 13.19 -4.76
CA ARG A 125 38.54 14.47 -4.07
C ARG A 125 39.65 14.78 -3.06
N ALA A 126 40.22 13.75 -2.42
CA ALA A 126 41.34 13.90 -1.50
C ALA A 126 42.63 14.40 -2.18
N GLN A 127 42.73 14.30 -3.51
CA GLN A 127 43.87 14.76 -4.31
C GLN A 127 43.75 16.22 -4.76
N THR A 128 42.79 16.98 -4.24
CA THR A 128 42.63 18.39 -4.62
C THR A 128 43.77 19.27 -4.07
N ASP A 129 44.34 20.11 -4.93
CA ASP A 129 45.37 21.09 -4.56
C ASP A 129 44.80 22.36 -3.89
N ASP A 130 43.48 22.47 -3.76
CA ASP A 130 42.85 23.61 -3.10
C ASP A 130 43.11 23.56 -1.58
N PRO A 131 43.81 24.55 -0.99
CA PRO A 131 44.07 24.57 0.45
C PRO A 131 42.82 24.87 1.28
N HIS A 132 41.78 25.47 0.67
CA HIS A 132 40.55 25.89 1.36
C HIS A 132 39.28 25.57 0.54
N PRO A 133 39.02 24.28 0.28
CA PRO A 133 37.89 23.88 -0.55
C PRO A 133 36.56 24.30 0.08
N PRO A 134 35.57 24.73 -0.72
CA PRO A 134 34.27 25.15 -0.22
C PRO A 134 33.58 24.01 0.53
N PRO A 135 32.90 24.29 1.66
CA PRO A 135 32.24 23.28 2.47
C PRO A 135 31.24 22.51 1.62
N SER A 136 31.40 21.21 1.58
CA SER A 136 30.61 20.28 0.78
C SER A 136 30.06 19.19 1.68
N LEU A 137 28.98 18.53 1.27
CA LEU A 137 28.28 17.55 2.10
C LEU A 137 28.07 16.25 1.33
N LEU A 138 28.51 15.14 1.92
CA LEU A 138 28.19 13.78 1.49
C LEU A 138 27.18 13.16 2.45
N VAL A 139 26.05 12.67 1.91
CA VAL A 139 25.02 11.95 2.69
C VAL A 139 24.87 10.52 2.20
N TYR A 140 24.92 9.53 3.09
CA TYR A 140 24.65 8.14 2.76
C TYR A 140 24.00 7.37 3.91
N PRO A 141 23.27 6.29 3.62
CA PRO A 141 22.66 5.49 4.68
C PRO A 141 23.71 4.55 5.25
N LEU A 142 23.77 4.43 6.58
CA LEU A 142 24.61 3.39 7.21
C LEU A 142 24.13 1.98 6.86
N LYS A 143 22.85 1.85 6.55
CA LYS A 143 22.20 0.61 6.15
C LYS A 143 21.09 0.91 5.16
N SER A 144 21.07 0.19 4.04
CA SER A 144 20.00 0.31 3.04
C SER A 144 18.63 0.03 3.66
N ASN A 145 17.63 0.86 3.34
CA ASN A 145 16.23 0.57 3.65
C ASN A 145 15.62 -0.44 2.66
N PHE A 146 16.33 -0.77 1.57
CA PHE A 146 15.89 -1.70 0.53
C PHE A 146 16.34 -3.12 0.84
N ASP A 147 17.64 -3.40 0.96
CA ASP A 147 18.17 -4.77 1.09
C ASP A 147 18.91 -5.04 2.43
N GLY A 148 18.95 -4.03 3.30
CA GLY A 148 19.56 -4.15 4.62
C GLY A 148 21.08 -4.26 4.62
N VAL A 149 21.74 -4.03 3.48
CA VAL A 149 23.20 -3.98 3.37
C VAL A 149 23.73 -2.77 4.14
N TYR A 150 24.76 -3.00 4.94
CA TYR A 150 25.49 -1.93 5.62
C TYR A 150 26.49 -1.27 4.68
N ALA A 151 26.60 0.05 4.73
CA ALA A 151 27.60 0.79 3.97
C ALA A 151 29.02 0.46 4.45
N ASP A 152 29.99 0.53 3.53
CA ASP A 152 31.39 0.22 3.84
C ASP A 152 31.98 1.30 4.77
N PRO A 153 32.48 0.93 5.96
CA PRO A 153 33.19 1.84 6.84
C PRO A 153 34.53 2.38 6.28
N ALA A 154 35.06 1.87 5.17
CA ALA A 154 36.34 2.29 4.60
C ALA A 154 36.37 3.74 4.08
N TRP A 155 35.21 4.37 3.87
CA TRP A 155 35.07 5.77 3.39
C TRP A 155 35.37 6.84 4.46
N ARG A 156 35.84 6.41 5.62
CA ARG A 156 36.10 7.19 6.84
C ARG A 156 37.33 8.12 6.77
N GLN A 157 37.85 8.40 5.60
CA GLN A 157 39.00 9.29 5.44
C GLN A 157 38.53 10.76 5.51
N ASP A 158 39.25 11.58 6.26
CA ASP A 158 38.98 13.02 6.32
C ASP A 158 39.41 13.66 4.99
N VAL A 159 38.42 14.00 4.17
CA VAL A 159 38.63 14.73 2.91
C VAL A 159 38.46 16.22 3.18
N PRO A 160 39.46 17.07 2.87
CA PRO A 160 39.37 18.51 3.08
C PRO A 160 38.09 19.13 2.50
N GLY A 161 37.43 19.97 3.31
CA GLY A 161 36.18 20.65 2.95
C GLY A 161 34.96 19.75 2.75
N LEU A 162 35.04 18.45 3.04
CA LEU A 162 33.91 17.53 2.94
C LEU A 162 33.37 17.14 4.32
N ALA A 163 32.15 17.58 4.60
CA ALA A 163 31.36 17.08 5.71
C ALA A 163 30.64 15.79 5.32
N VAL A 164 30.45 14.90 6.30
CA VAL A 164 29.78 13.61 6.11
C VAL A 164 28.58 13.52 7.04
N ALA A 165 27.43 13.14 6.49
CA ALA A 165 26.22 12.87 7.24
C ALA A 165 25.76 11.42 7.06
N TRP A 166 25.48 10.75 8.17
CA TRP A 166 24.95 9.40 8.19
C TRP A 166 23.44 9.40 8.38
N ASP A 167 22.71 8.75 7.48
CA ASP A 167 21.37 8.26 7.77
C ASP A 167 21.46 6.94 8.55
N ALA A 168 21.32 7.02 9.87
CA ALA A 168 21.34 5.89 10.78
C ALA A 168 19.95 5.30 11.05
N ALA A 169 18.88 5.82 10.44
CA ALA A 169 17.52 5.47 10.81
C ALA A 169 17.20 3.97 10.63
N ALA A 170 17.77 3.33 9.60
CA ALA A 170 17.62 1.89 9.39
C ALA A 170 18.64 1.06 10.16
N ALA A 171 19.87 1.57 10.34
CA ALA A 171 20.95 0.87 11.03
C ALA A 171 20.66 0.71 12.53
N LEU A 172 20.16 1.78 13.14
CA LEU A 172 19.87 1.84 14.58
C LEU A 172 18.73 0.90 14.99
N ALA A 173 17.81 0.61 14.06
CA ALA A 173 16.74 -0.35 14.28
C ALA A 173 17.23 -1.80 14.43
N THR A 174 18.50 -2.08 14.09
CA THR A 174 19.07 -3.44 14.13
C THR A 174 20.37 -3.56 14.91
N GLY A 175 20.73 -2.52 15.67
CA GLY A 175 21.91 -2.51 16.54
C GLY A 175 22.37 -1.08 16.87
N PRO A 176 23.27 -0.93 17.85
CA PRO A 176 23.84 0.38 18.16
C PRO A 176 24.71 0.88 17.00
N VAL A 177 24.81 2.21 16.88
CA VAL A 177 25.79 2.86 16.01
C VAL A 177 26.96 3.26 16.89
N ASN A 178 28.18 2.90 16.51
CA ASN A 178 29.35 3.21 17.35
C ASN A 178 30.08 4.45 16.82
N LEU A 179 30.05 5.53 17.60
CA LEU A 179 30.78 6.78 17.34
C LEU A 179 32.01 6.97 18.26
N SER A 180 32.42 5.93 19.00
CA SER A 180 33.51 6.03 19.98
C SER A 180 34.90 6.16 19.34
N ALA A 181 35.11 5.64 18.12
CA ALA A 181 36.37 5.78 17.39
C ALA A 181 36.55 7.22 16.91
N ALA A 182 37.72 7.84 17.13
CA ALA A 182 37.98 9.24 16.74
C ALA A 182 38.14 9.43 15.22
N ALA A 183 38.85 8.52 14.55
CA ALA A 183 39.03 8.57 13.10
C ALA A 183 37.73 8.19 12.36
N GLY A 184 37.35 8.99 11.37
CA GLY A 184 36.20 8.69 10.52
C GLY A 184 34.84 8.94 11.15
N ARG A 185 34.77 9.75 12.21
CA ARG A 185 33.51 10.18 12.80
C ARG A 185 32.73 11.05 11.82
N PRO A 186 31.44 10.76 11.55
CA PRO A 186 30.63 11.64 10.72
C PRO A 186 30.46 13.00 11.40
N HIS A 187 30.31 14.04 10.60
CA HIS A 187 30.02 15.39 11.11
C HIS A 187 28.57 15.44 11.62
N PHE A 188 27.68 14.69 10.97
CA PHE A 188 26.26 14.64 11.28
C PHE A 188 25.71 13.21 11.31
N VAL A 189 24.78 12.91 12.21
CA VAL A 189 24.06 11.62 12.21
C VAL A 189 22.57 11.88 12.42
N VAL A 190 21.72 11.31 11.58
CA VAL A 190 20.27 11.40 11.72
C VAL A 190 19.66 10.07 12.13
N PHE A 191 18.62 10.10 12.95
CA PHE A 191 17.91 8.90 13.37
C PHE A 191 16.41 9.13 13.61
N SER A 192 15.66 8.05 13.80
CA SER A 192 14.24 8.06 14.16
C SER A 192 13.97 7.06 15.27
N ALA A 193 13.44 7.52 16.41
CA ALA A 193 13.24 6.67 17.58
C ALA A 193 12.18 5.58 17.35
N TYR A 194 11.09 5.91 16.66
CA TYR A 194 10.01 4.94 16.39
C TYR A 194 10.48 3.75 15.54
N LYS A 195 11.55 3.88 14.75
CA LYS A 195 12.11 2.74 13.99
C LYS A 195 12.84 1.73 14.89
N VAL A 196 13.27 2.17 16.07
CA VAL A 196 14.01 1.34 17.05
C VAL A 196 13.05 0.60 17.98
N ILE A 197 12.12 1.35 18.58
CA ILE A 197 11.26 0.86 19.68
C ILE A 197 9.75 0.95 19.36
N GLY A 198 9.37 1.36 18.14
CA GLY A 198 7.96 1.45 17.70
C GLY A 198 7.23 2.72 18.13
N HIS A 199 7.73 3.44 19.14
CA HIS A 199 7.10 4.59 19.77
C HIS A 199 8.15 5.48 20.46
N PRO A 200 7.96 6.80 20.64
CA PRO A 200 6.88 7.61 20.10
C PRO A 200 7.08 7.90 18.61
N THR A 201 5.96 8.00 17.89
CA THR A 201 5.96 8.59 16.55
C THR A 201 6.23 10.09 16.66
N GLY A 202 6.94 10.68 15.70
CA GLY A 202 7.27 12.11 15.74
C GLY A 202 8.45 12.47 16.64
N LEU A 203 9.35 11.52 16.95
CA LEU A 203 10.62 11.79 17.64
C LEU A 203 11.81 11.14 16.93
N GLY A 204 12.85 11.93 16.74
CA GLY A 204 14.16 11.55 16.19
C GLY A 204 15.18 12.61 16.57
N GLY A 205 16.27 12.68 15.83
CA GLY A 205 17.26 13.70 16.10
C GLY A 205 18.36 13.81 15.06
N LEU A 206 19.09 14.92 15.18
CA LEU A 206 20.30 15.25 14.45
C LEU A 206 21.44 15.36 15.46
N LEU A 207 22.40 14.44 15.42
CA LEU A 207 23.65 14.58 16.15
C LEU A 207 24.57 15.45 15.30
N ILE A 208 25.18 16.46 15.92
CA ILE A 208 26.14 17.38 15.32
C ILE A 208 27.44 17.27 16.09
N ARG A 209 28.52 16.90 15.41
CA ARG A 209 29.86 16.88 16.01
C ARG A 209 30.19 18.32 16.44
N ARG A 210 30.70 18.52 17.66
CA ARG A 210 30.81 19.88 18.24
C ARG A 210 31.63 20.85 17.37
N ASP A 211 32.69 20.37 16.72
CA ASP A 211 33.54 21.13 15.78
C ASP A 211 32.86 21.41 14.43
N ALA A 212 31.86 20.62 14.04
CA ALA A 212 31.09 20.77 12.81
C ALA A 212 29.99 21.84 12.92
N ALA A 213 29.76 22.41 14.10
CA ALA A 213 28.76 23.45 14.30
C ALA A 213 29.00 24.71 13.45
N SER A 214 30.26 25.02 13.15
CA SER A 214 30.68 26.13 12.27
C SER A 214 30.28 25.93 10.81
N LEU A 215 29.94 24.71 10.40
CA LEU A 215 29.44 24.39 9.07
C LEU A 215 27.93 24.68 8.92
N LEU A 216 27.28 25.19 9.97
CA LEU A 216 25.86 25.51 9.98
C LEU A 216 25.64 27.02 10.11
N ALA A 217 24.78 27.57 9.26
CA ALA A 217 24.36 28.96 9.20
C ALA A 217 22.83 29.06 9.15
N LYS A 218 22.15 28.65 10.23
CA LYS A 218 20.69 28.74 10.35
C LYS A 218 20.23 30.21 10.34
N ARG A 219 19.38 30.57 9.36
CA ARG A 219 18.85 31.94 9.20
C ARG A 219 17.60 32.23 10.03
N TYR A 220 16.77 31.21 10.27
CA TYR A 220 15.51 31.34 11.02
C TYR A 220 15.72 31.21 12.54
N TYR A 221 14.88 31.86 13.33
CA TYR A 221 14.81 31.68 14.79
C TYR A 221 13.36 31.63 15.26
N GLY A 222 13.08 30.75 16.23
CA GLY A 222 11.80 30.67 16.94
C GLY A 222 11.90 31.01 18.43
N GLY A 223 10.76 30.95 19.14
CA GLY A 223 10.76 31.01 20.59
C GLY A 223 11.64 29.91 21.19
N GLY A 224 12.33 30.18 22.30
CA GLY A 224 13.23 29.21 22.93
C GLY A 224 14.68 29.22 22.42
N THR A 225 14.95 29.69 21.19
CA THR A 225 16.32 29.84 20.67
C THR A 225 16.93 31.21 20.87
N VAL A 226 16.07 32.20 21.08
CA VAL A 226 16.44 33.60 21.27
C VAL A 226 16.77 33.88 22.73
N ALA A 227 17.88 34.59 22.98
CA ALA A 227 18.19 35.21 24.25
C ALA A 227 17.58 36.62 24.34
N ALA A 228 17.62 37.38 23.24
CA ALA A 228 16.91 38.66 23.09
C ALA A 228 16.63 38.94 21.61
N ALA A 229 15.50 39.57 21.29
CA ALA A 229 15.19 40.06 19.94
C ALA A 229 14.41 41.37 20.05
N LEU A 230 14.51 42.21 19.02
CA LEU A 230 13.74 43.44 18.92
C LEU A 230 12.62 43.26 17.90
N ALA A 231 11.43 43.76 18.22
CA ALA A 231 10.29 43.69 17.31
C ALA A 231 10.34 44.76 16.21
N THR A 232 11.08 45.84 16.44
CA THR A 232 11.11 47.03 15.58
C THR A 232 12.28 47.06 14.61
N GLU A 233 13.28 46.20 14.79
CA GLU A 233 14.44 46.12 13.92
C GLU A 233 14.96 44.67 13.82
N PRO A 234 15.66 44.30 12.73
CA PRO A 234 16.13 42.94 12.51
C PRO A 234 17.38 42.61 13.36
N TRP A 235 17.28 42.80 14.67
CA TRP A 235 18.31 42.44 15.64
C TRP A 235 17.84 41.25 16.50
N VAL A 236 18.68 40.24 16.56
CA VAL A 236 18.47 39.04 17.36
C VAL A 236 19.79 38.58 17.97
N ARG A 237 19.73 38.15 19.23
CA ARG A 237 20.79 37.44 19.91
C ARG A 237 20.31 36.03 20.23
N ILE A 238 20.92 35.05 19.57
CA ILE A 238 20.66 33.62 19.77
C ILE A 238 21.37 33.12 21.03
N ARG A 239 20.80 32.12 21.71
CA ARG A 239 21.42 31.45 22.85
C ARG A 239 22.74 30.79 22.43
N SER A 240 23.74 30.79 23.33
CA SER A 240 25.09 30.31 23.01
C SER A 240 25.23 28.79 22.96
N ARG A 241 24.41 28.07 23.72
CA ARG A 241 24.39 26.60 23.70
C ARG A 241 23.80 26.10 22.37
N LEU A 242 24.51 25.23 21.67
CA LEU A 242 24.15 24.75 20.33
C LEU A 242 22.74 24.11 20.28
N GLU A 243 22.42 23.28 21.26
CA GLU A 243 21.10 22.66 21.39
C GLU A 243 20.00 23.72 21.47
N ALA A 244 20.18 24.69 22.36
CA ALA A 244 19.24 25.80 22.51
C ALA A 244 19.19 26.71 21.27
N ALA A 245 20.26 26.84 20.49
CA ALA A 245 20.26 27.66 19.27
C ALA A 245 19.47 27.02 18.11
N LEU A 246 19.39 25.69 18.07
CA LEU A 246 18.83 24.95 16.94
C LEU A 246 17.41 24.40 17.22
N GLU A 247 17.06 24.12 18.47
CA GLU A 247 15.76 23.58 18.90
C GLU A 247 14.70 24.70 18.98
N ASP A 248 14.04 25.00 17.85
CA ASP A 248 12.95 25.99 17.81
C ASP A 248 11.71 25.54 18.59
N GLY A 249 11.17 26.47 19.37
CA GLY A 249 9.90 26.31 20.07
C GLY A 249 10.01 25.50 21.36
N THR A 250 8.88 24.90 21.73
CA THR A 250 8.81 23.99 22.88
C THR A 250 9.06 22.57 22.38
N LEU A 251 10.06 21.89 22.94
CA LEU A 251 10.35 20.50 22.61
C LEU A 251 9.14 19.59 22.92
N PRO A 252 8.99 18.45 22.21
CA PRO A 252 7.98 17.44 22.51
C PRO A 252 8.38 16.65 23.78
N PHE A 253 8.45 17.33 24.92
CA PHE A 253 9.00 16.79 26.17
C PHE A 253 8.20 15.61 26.72
N THR A 254 6.92 15.49 26.40
CA THR A 254 6.10 14.31 26.72
C THR A 254 6.54 13.10 25.90
N SER A 255 6.79 13.26 24.60
CA SER A 255 7.35 12.21 23.73
C SER A 255 8.76 11.83 24.18
N ILE A 256 9.61 12.81 24.52
CA ILE A 256 10.95 12.53 25.04
C ILE A 256 10.87 11.74 26.35
N ALA A 257 9.94 12.09 27.26
CA ALA A 257 9.74 11.35 28.51
C ALA A 257 9.30 9.90 28.31
N GLN A 258 8.56 9.62 27.25
CA GLN A 258 8.14 8.26 26.90
C GLN A 258 9.28 7.39 26.39
N LEU A 259 10.44 7.96 26.00
CA LEU A 259 11.62 7.16 25.65
C LEU A 259 12.14 6.35 26.84
N GLY A 260 12.04 6.88 28.06
CA GLY A 260 12.64 6.26 29.25
C GLY A 260 12.22 4.81 29.48
N PRO A 261 10.92 4.53 29.71
CA PRO A 261 10.44 3.17 29.91
C PRO A 261 10.81 2.23 28.75
N ALA A 262 10.82 2.73 27.52
CA ALA A 262 11.18 1.93 26.35
C ALA A 262 12.69 1.60 26.31
N MET A 263 13.54 2.56 26.66
CA MET A 263 14.98 2.34 26.80
C MET A 263 15.29 1.41 27.98
N ASP A 264 14.55 1.49 29.08
CA ASP A 264 14.70 0.59 30.23
C ASP A 264 14.29 -0.85 29.87
N ALA A 265 13.16 -1.03 29.18
CA ALA A 265 12.73 -2.32 28.66
C ALA A 265 13.75 -2.91 27.67
N LEU A 266 14.32 -2.06 26.81
CA LEU A 266 15.37 -2.45 25.87
C LEU A 266 16.66 -2.85 26.60
N ALA A 267 17.07 -2.09 27.63
CA ALA A 267 18.23 -2.41 28.46
C ALA A 267 18.07 -3.77 29.16
N ALA A 268 16.87 -4.09 29.65
CA ALA A 268 16.57 -5.37 30.28
C ALA A 268 16.78 -6.60 29.36
N VAL A 269 16.74 -6.41 28.04
CA VAL A 269 17.00 -7.47 27.04
C VAL A 269 18.39 -7.36 26.39
N GLY A 270 19.30 -6.58 26.99
CA GLY A 270 20.67 -6.41 26.51
C GLY A 270 20.86 -5.25 25.53
N GLY A 271 20.00 -4.23 25.60
CA GLY A 271 20.11 -3.01 24.81
C GLY A 271 19.86 -3.22 23.32
N LEU A 272 20.34 -2.28 22.50
CA LEU A 272 20.28 -2.40 21.04
C LEU A 272 21.07 -3.60 20.50
N ASP A 273 22.10 -4.06 21.22
CA ASP A 273 22.84 -5.27 20.85
C ASP A 273 21.97 -6.52 20.98
N GLY A 274 21.22 -6.62 22.08
CA GLY A 274 20.22 -7.67 22.31
C GLY A 274 19.16 -7.69 21.22
N LEU A 275 18.57 -6.53 20.94
CA LEU A 275 17.59 -6.35 19.85
C LEU A 275 18.18 -6.75 18.48
N GLY A 276 19.39 -6.29 18.18
CA GLY A 276 20.08 -6.61 16.94
C GLY A 276 20.32 -8.12 16.77
N ARG A 277 20.73 -8.82 17.85
CA ARG A 277 20.89 -10.28 17.84
C ARG A 277 19.56 -10.99 17.59
N HIS A 278 18.48 -10.54 18.23
CA HIS A 278 17.13 -11.07 18.02
C HIS A 278 16.70 -10.95 16.56
N ILE A 279 16.78 -9.74 15.98
CA ILE A 279 16.40 -9.49 14.59
C ILE A 279 17.27 -10.30 13.64
N ARG A 280 18.61 -10.27 13.78
CA ARG A 280 19.53 -11.04 12.92
C ARG A 280 19.23 -12.53 12.93
N ARG A 281 18.96 -13.12 14.10
CA ARG A 281 18.62 -14.55 14.21
C ARG A 281 17.36 -14.89 13.43
N ARG A 282 16.32 -14.07 13.54
CA ARG A 282 15.04 -14.31 12.86
C ARG A 282 15.12 -14.04 11.36
N SER A 283 15.79 -12.96 10.96
CA SER A 283 16.03 -12.67 9.54
C SER A 283 16.88 -13.77 8.89
N ALA A 284 17.88 -14.32 9.58
CA ALA A 284 18.65 -15.45 9.06
C ALA A 284 17.80 -16.71 8.85
N ALA A 285 16.91 -17.03 9.79
CA ALA A 285 15.97 -18.15 9.65
C ALA A 285 15.00 -17.95 8.48
N LEU A 286 14.47 -16.72 8.33
CA LEU A 286 13.60 -16.36 7.22
C LEU A 286 14.32 -16.42 5.87
N ASP A 287 15.54 -15.87 5.78
CA ASP A 287 16.36 -15.90 4.56
C ASP A 287 16.68 -17.35 4.14
N ALA A 288 17.10 -18.19 5.08
CA ALA A 288 17.34 -19.61 4.82
C ALA A 288 16.07 -20.33 4.36
N GLY A 289 14.93 -20.08 5.01
CA GLY A 289 13.64 -20.65 4.63
C GLY A 289 13.22 -20.23 3.22
N LEU A 290 13.30 -18.93 2.90
CA LEU A 290 12.94 -18.40 1.59
C LEU A 290 13.83 -18.96 0.46
N ARG A 291 15.14 -19.08 0.71
CA ARG A 291 16.08 -19.69 -0.24
C ARG A 291 15.81 -21.18 -0.49
N ALA A 292 15.26 -21.88 0.51
CA ALA A 292 14.89 -23.28 0.40
C ALA A 292 13.53 -23.52 -0.30
N LEU A 293 12.71 -22.48 -0.50
CA LEU A 293 11.44 -22.60 -1.19
C LEU A 293 11.66 -22.74 -2.69
N VAL A 294 11.26 -23.91 -3.21
CA VAL A 294 11.25 -24.24 -4.63
C VAL A 294 9.86 -24.70 -5.05
N HIS A 295 9.51 -24.47 -6.32
CA HIS A 295 8.39 -25.12 -6.96
C HIS A 295 8.60 -26.63 -7.03
N LEU A 296 7.52 -27.39 -7.30
CA LEU A 296 7.67 -28.86 -7.48
C LEU A 296 8.53 -29.21 -8.71
N SER A 297 8.72 -28.28 -9.65
CA SER A 297 9.68 -28.40 -10.75
C SER A 297 11.15 -28.32 -10.31
N GLY A 298 11.42 -27.92 -9.06
CA GLY A 298 12.75 -27.58 -8.57
C GLY A 298 13.19 -26.14 -8.85
N ALA A 299 12.41 -25.35 -9.60
CA ALA A 299 12.69 -23.94 -9.84
C ALA A 299 12.54 -23.10 -8.55
N PRO A 300 13.37 -22.05 -8.34
CA PRO A 300 13.27 -21.21 -7.16
C PRO A 300 11.93 -20.46 -7.10
N LEU A 301 11.32 -20.38 -5.92
CA LEU A 301 10.06 -19.66 -5.72
C LEU A 301 10.23 -18.14 -5.71
N VAL A 302 11.41 -17.66 -5.29
CA VAL A 302 11.66 -16.24 -5.08
C VAL A 302 12.98 -15.81 -5.72
N ARG A 303 12.98 -14.61 -6.30
CA ARG A 303 14.19 -13.87 -6.65
C ARG A 303 14.54 -12.95 -5.48
N LEU A 304 15.65 -13.23 -4.81
CA LEU A 304 16.15 -12.42 -3.69
C LEU A 304 17.11 -11.34 -4.19
N TYR A 305 16.90 -10.10 -3.76
CA TYR A 305 17.81 -8.98 -4.02
C TYR A 305 18.75 -8.71 -2.84
N SER A 306 18.33 -9.12 -1.64
CA SER A 306 19.17 -9.03 -0.45
C SER A 306 20.25 -10.11 -0.43
N PRO A 307 21.50 -9.78 -0.03
CA PRO A 307 22.50 -10.79 0.23
C PRO A 307 22.12 -11.67 1.42
N PRO A 308 22.75 -12.86 1.55
CA PRO A 308 22.52 -13.74 2.69
C PRO A 308 22.74 -13.03 4.02
N ALA A 309 21.96 -13.41 5.03
CA ALA A 309 22.02 -12.84 6.39
C ALA A 309 21.68 -11.34 6.52
N SER A 310 21.10 -10.72 5.49
CA SER A 310 20.50 -9.38 5.61
C SER A 310 19.35 -9.35 6.61
N THR A 311 19.23 -8.25 7.36
CA THR A 311 18.11 -8.04 8.30
C THR A 311 16.86 -7.48 7.63
N ILE A 312 16.98 -7.00 6.39
CA ILE A 312 15.87 -6.62 5.51
C ILE A 312 15.99 -7.50 4.27
N ILE A 313 14.95 -8.30 4.01
CA ILE A 313 14.92 -9.24 2.89
C ILE A 313 13.98 -8.71 1.83
N THR A 314 14.50 -8.43 0.64
CA THR A 314 13.70 -7.94 -0.48
C THR A 314 13.70 -8.95 -1.59
N LEU A 315 12.52 -9.21 -2.15
CA LEU A 315 12.29 -10.25 -3.14
C LEU A 315 11.16 -9.93 -4.11
N ASN A 316 11.14 -10.65 -5.22
CA ASN A 316 9.94 -10.87 -6.03
C ASN A 316 9.63 -12.38 -6.06
N VAL A 317 8.36 -12.73 -6.15
CA VAL A 317 7.90 -14.12 -6.29
C VAL A 317 7.91 -14.50 -7.76
N LEU A 318 8.29 -15.74 -8.05
CA LEU A 318 8.39 -16.30 -9.40
C LEU A 318 7.30 -17.36 -9.62
N THR A 319 6.96 -17.58 -10.90
CA THR A 319 6.19 -18.75 -11.36
C THR A 319 7.15 -19.92 -11.61
N PRO A 320 6.65 -21.16 -11.80
CA PRO A 320 7.48 -22.30 -12.20
C PRO A 320 8.29 -22.06 -13.49
N GLN A 321 7.83 -21.15 -14.36
CA GLN A 321 8.47 -20.75 -15.62
C GLN A 321 9.52 -19.63 -15.43
N GLY A 322 9.64 -19.08 -14.22
CA GLY A 322 10.56 -17.99 -13.92
C GLY A 322 10.01 -16.58 -14.19
N GLU A 323 8.72 -16.46 -14.51
CA GLU A 323 8.04 -15.17 -14.68
C GLU A 323 7.71 -14.55 -13.31
N TYR A 324 7.51 -13.24 -13.25
CA TYR A 324 7.19 -12.57 -11.99
C TYR A 324 5.71 -12.64 -11.63
N VAL A 325 5.46 -12.82 -10.33
CA VAL A 325 4.17 -12.51 -9.70
C VAL A 325 4.21 -11.07 -9.21
N GLY A 326 3.21 -10.27 -9.59
CA GLY A 326 3.15 -8.84 -9.23
C GLY A 326 3.14 -8.62 -7.72
N TYR A 327 3.92 -7.66 -7.22
CA TYR A 327 4.04 -7.43 -5.77
C TYR A 327 2.72 -7.00 -5.11
N SER A 328 1.79 -6.36 -5.84
CA SER A 328 0.46 -6.01 -5.33
C SER A 328 -0.46 -7.22 -5.27
N GLU A 329 -0.27 -8.22 -6.12
CA GLU A 329 -0.91 -9.53 -5.95
C GLU A 329 -0.39 -10.22 -4.68
N VAL A 330 0.93 -10.29 -4.49
CA VAL A 330 1.54 -10.88 -3.28
C VAL A 330 1.03 -10.16 -2.02
N GLY A 331 1.03 -8.83 -2.02
CA GLY A 331 0.52 -8.02 -0.91
C GLY A 331 -0.97 -8.25 -0.61
N ARG A 332 -1.80 -8.41 -1.63
CA ARG A 332 -3.24 -8.71 -1.46
C ARG A 332 -3.48 -10.11 -0.88
N LEU A 333 -2.74 -11.11 -1.35
CA LEU A 333 -2.82 -12.48 -0.82
C LEU A 333 -2.31 -12.55 0.62
N ALA A 334 -1.21 -11.84 0.93
CA ALA A 334 -0.71 -11.74 2.29
C ALA A 334 -1.74 -11.10 3.23
N ALA A 335 -2.38 -10.01 2.80
CA ALA A 335 -3.42 -9.35 3.59
C ALA A 335 -4.64 -10.27 3.86
N LEU A 336 -4.97 -11.17 2.93
CA LEU A 336 -6.01 -12.19 3.14
C LEU A 336 -5.60 -13.24 4.17
N ALA A 337 -4.31 -13.49 4.32
CA ALA A 337 -3.74 -14.37 5.33
C ALA A 337 -3.46 -13.66 6.67
N GLY A 338 -3.85 -12.39 6.83
CA GLY A 338 -3.54 -11.59 8.02
C GLY A 338 -2.07 -11.15 8.11
N ILE A 339 -1.33 -11.22 7.00
CA ILE A 339 0.08 -10.85 6.92
C ILE A 339 0.22 -9.48 6.26
N HIS A 340 0.90 -8.56 6.95
CA HIS A 340 1.13 -7.21 6.45
C HIS A 340 2.54 -7.09 5.86
N LEU A 341 2.61 -6.97 4.53
CA LEU A 341 3.86 -6.81 3.78
C LEU A 341 4.00 -5.37 3.29
N ARG A 342 5.25 -4.92 3.11
CA ARG A 342 5.53 -3.66 2.42
C ARG A 342 5.92 -3.98 0.97
N THR A 343 5.32 -3.27 0.03
CA THR A 343 5.51 -3.49 -1.41
C THR A 343 5.92 -2.19 -2.13
N GLY A 344 6.38 -2.30 -3.38
CA GLY A 344 6.86 -1.18 -4.20
C GLY A 344 8.37 -0.95 -4.07
N CYS A 345 8.82 0.31 -4.12
CA CYS A 345 10.25 0.68 -4.04
C CYS A 345 10.70 1.19 -2.64
N PHE A 346 9.85 1.07 -1.61
CA PHE A 346 10.17 1.34 -0.20
C PHE A 346 10.81 2.71 0.13
N CYS A 347 10.54 3.72 -0.69
CA CYS A 347 11.17 5.04 -0.59
C CYS A 347 12.70 5.03 -0.83
N ASN A 348 13.23 4.02 -1.53
CA ASN A 348 14.62 3.87 -1.98
C ASN A 348 14.66 3.70 -3.51
N PRO A 349 14.32 4.75 -4.30
CA PRO A 349 14.11 4.62 -5.73
C PRO A 349 15.37 4.20 -6.48
N GLY A 350 16.56 4.75 -6.15
CA GLY A 350 17.80 4.38 -6.84
C GLY A 350 18.15 2.90 -6.65
N ARG A 351 18.14 2.42 -5.39
CA ARG A 351 18.40 0.99 -5.13
C ARG A 351 17.34 0.06 -5.73
N CYS A 352 16.08 0.48 -5.75
CA CYS A 352 15.01 -0.26 -6.42
C CYS A 352 15.27 -0.38 -7.93
N GLN A 353 15.63 0.73 -8.58
CA GLN A 353 15.98 0.75 -10.00
C GLN A 353 17.16 -0.17 -10.30
N ASP A 354 18.23 -0.09 -9.51
CA ASP A 354 19.42 -0.93 -9.66
C ASP A 354 19.08 -2.42 -9.50
N ALA A 355 18.31 -2.77 -8.47
CA ALA A 355 17.93 -4.16 -8.19
C ALA A 355 17.05 -4.77 -9.29
N LEU A 356 16.19 -3.96 -9.92
CA LEU A 356 15.26 -4.37 -10.97
C LEU A 356 15.84 -4.22 -12.39
N GLY A 357 17.03 -3.62 -12.53
CA GLY A 357 17.64 -3.35 -13.84
C GLY A 357 16.90 -2.29 -14.67
N LEU A 358 16.21 -1.35 -14.00
CA LEU A 358 15.41 -0.32 -14.65
C LEU A 358 16.26 0.91 -15.01
N THR A 359 16.21 1.32 -16.28
CA THR A 359 16.82 2.58 -16.72
C THR A 359 15.98 3.79 -16.29
N SER A 360 16.62 4.96 -16.18
CA SER A 360 15.91 6.22 -15.92
C SER A 360 14.86 6.55 -17.00
N ALA A 361 15.11 6.16 -18.26
CA ALA A 361 14.16 6.35 -19.36
C ALA A 361 12.92 5.48 -19.18
N GLN A 362 13.09 4.21 -18.82
CA GLN A 362 11.98 3.29 -18.52
C GLN A 362 11.14 3.80 -17.36
N VAL A 363 11.75 4.22 -16.25
CA VAL A 363 10.99 4.75 -15.10
C VAL A 363 10.16 5.99 -15.47
N LYS A 364 10.72 6.91 -16.27
CA LYS A 364 9.98 8.07 -16.78
C LYS A 364 8.85 7.66 -17.72
N ALA A 365 9.09 6.69 -18.61
CA ALA A 365 8.09 6.18 -19.54
C ALA A 365 6.94 5.48 -18.81
N HIS A 366 7.24 4.66 -17.80
CA HIS A 366 6.23 4.01 -16.95
C HIS A 366 5.34 5.07 -16.29
N TYR A 367 5.95 6.11 -15.70
CA TYR A 367 5.20 7.21 -15.10
C TYR A 367 4.34 7.97 -16.11
N ALA A 368 4.87 8.26 -17.31
CA ALA A 368 4.12 8.91 -18.38
C ALA A 368 2.93 8.06 -18.86
N ALA A 369 3.05 6.73 -18.80
CA ALA A 369 1.96 5.77 -19.04
C ALA A 369 0.99 5.64 -17.86
N GLY A 370 1.13 6.47 -16.82
CA GLY A 370 0.25 6.52 -15.64
C GLY A 370 0.71 5.67 -14.47
N HIS A 371 1.91 5.08 -14.51
CA HIS A 371 2.40 4.24 -13.41
C HIS A 371 2.83 5.07 -12.20
N VAL A 372 2.33 4.72 -11.01
CA VAL A 372 2.74 5.25 -9.71
C VAL A 372 3.00 4.11 -8.73
N CYS A 373 3.86 4.32 -7.73
CA CYS A 373 4.32 3.26 -6.82
C CYS A 373 3.22 2.57 -5.98
N TRP A 374 1.97 3.02 -6.05
CA TRP A 374 0.82 2.47 -5.33
C TRP A 374 -0.33 2.03 -6.24
N ASP A 375 -0.12 2.00 -7.56
CA ASP A 375 -1.10 1.41 -8.48
C ASP A 375 -0.97 -0.12 -8.55
N GLY A 376 -1.74 -0.75 -9.43
CA GLY A 376 -1.68 -2.20 -9.66
C GLY A 376 -0.85 -2.63 -10.87
N ASN A 377 -0.12 -1.71 -11.51
CA ASN A 377 0.76 -1.99 -12.65
C ASN A 377 2.13 -2.44 -12.13
N ASP A 378 2.16 -3.66 -11.60
CA ASP A 378 3.32 -4.22 -10.92
C ASP A 378 4.41 -4.71 -11.88
N ILE A 379 4.05 -4.98 -13.15
CA ILE A 379 4.91 -5.59 -14.17
C ILE A 379 4.65 -4.89 -15.51
N ILE A 380 5.70 -4.38 -16.15
CA ILE A 380 5.67 -3.75 -17.47
C ILE A 380 6.74 -4.41 -18.33
N ASP A 381 6.37 -4.89 -19.52
CA ASP A 381 7.25 -5.62 -20.44
C ASP A 381 8.01 -6.78 -19.76
N GLY A 382 7.34 -7.49 -18.85
CA GLY A 382 7.92 -8.60 -18.07
C GLY A 382 8.86 -8.19 -16.95
N ILE A 383 9.09 -6.90 -16.72
CA ILE A 383 9.96 -6.37 -15.67
C ILE A 383 9.10 -5.82 -14.52
N PRO A 384 9.37 -6.22 -13.25
CA PRO A 384 8.67 -5.65 -12.11
C PRO A 384 8.95 -4.16 -11.95
N THR A 385 7.96 -3.40 -11.51
CA THR A 385 8.12 -1.97 -11.18
C THR A 385 8.48 -1.73 -9.70
N GLY A 386 8.59 -2.81 -8.92
CA GLY A 386 8.84 -2.80 -7.48
C GLY A 386 9.00 -4.21 -6.94
N ALA A 387 9.18 -4.32 -5.62
CA ALA A 387 9.44 -5.59 -4.94
C ALA A 387 8.58 -5.76 -3.69
N VAL A 388 8.77 -6.88 -2.99
CA VAL A 388 8.23 -7.15 -1.66
C VAL A 388 9.37 -7.07 -0.65
N ARG A 389 9.20 -6.26 0.40
CA ARG A 389 10.18 -6.12 1.50
C ARG A 389 9.66 -6.76 2.77
N LEU A 390 10.47 -7.65 3.32
CA LEU A 390 10.27 -8.33 4.59
C LEU A 390 11.26 -7.74 5.60
N SER A 391 10.74 -7.08 6.63
CA SER A 391 11.55 -6.45 7.68
C SER A 391 10.99 -6.88 9.03
N LEU A 392 11.75 -7.71 9.74
CA LEU A 392 11.40 -8.17 11.08
C LEU A 392 11.84 -7.12 12.11
N GLY A 393 11.11 -7.05 13.23
CA GLY A 393 11.37 -6.08 14.30
C GLY A 393 11.36 -6.74 15.68
N ALA A 394 11.35 -5.90 16.72
CA ALA A 394 11.37 -6.34 18.12
C ALA A 394 10.22 -7.32 18.45
N HIS A 395 9.05 -7.11 17.86
CA HIS A 395 7.85 -7.91 18.13
C HIS A 395 7.76 -9.20 17.29
N SER A 396 8.64 -9.40 16.31
CA SER A 396 8.60 -10.58 15.45
C SER A 396 9.08 -11.81 16.21
N THR A 397 8.28 -12.87 16.17
CA THR A 397 8.53 -14.15 16.83
C THR A 397 9.00 -15.22 15.84
N ALA A 398 9.34 -16.41 16.35
CA ALA A 398 9.60 -17.56 15.48
C ALA A 398 8.34 -17.99 14.72
N ALA A 399 7.18 -17.97 15.40
CA ALA A 399 5.89 -18.31 14.80
C ALA A 399 5.53 -17.38 13.63
N ASP A 400 5.88 -16.09 13.71
CA ASP A 400 5.67 -15.15 12.60
C ASP A 400 6.54 -15.50 11.38
N VAL A 401 7.78 -15.97 11.60
CA VAL A 401 8.65 -16.45 10.52
C VAL A 401 8.07 -17.70 9.88
N ASP A 402 7.63 -18.66 10.69
CA ASP A 402 7.02 -19.90 10.21
C ASP A 402 5.71 -19.64 9.44
N ALA A 403 4.86 -18.74 9.94
CA ALA A 403 3.62 -18.33 9.29
C ALA A 403 3.89 -17.66 7.94
N LEU A 404 4.93 -16.81 7.85
CA LEU A 404 5.30 -16.15 6.60
C LEU A 404 5.85 -17.15 5.57
N LEU A 405 6.71 -18.07 5.99
CA LEU A 405 7.22 -19.14 5.13
C LEU A 405 6.10 -20.08 4.67
N HIS A 406 5.18 -20.43 5.58
CA HIS A 406 4.01 -21.22 5.25
C HIS A 406 3.13 -20.50 4.22
N PHE A 407 2.89 -19.19 4.39
CA PHE A 407 2.13 -18.38 3.42
C PHE A 407 2.76 -18.42 2.03
N PHE A 408 4.08 -18.20 1.91
CA PHE A 408 4.74 -18.27 0.61
C PHE A 408 4.62 -19.67 0.00
N ARG A 409 4.80 -20.71 0.81
CA ARG A 409 4.67 -22.10 0.38
C ARG A 409 3.25 -22.43 -0.08
N SER A 410 2.24 -22.15 0.74
CA SER A 410 0.85 -22.54 0.47
C SER A 410 0.23 -21.77 -0.68
N SER A 411 0.67 -20.52 -0.89
CA SER A 411 0.06 -19.62 -1.88
C SER A 411 0.72 -19.71 -3.24
N PHE A 412 2.05 -19.92 -3.31
CA PHE A 412 2.81 -19.77 -4.55
C PHE A 412 3.59 -21.04 -4.98
N VAL A 413 3.74 -22.06 -4.13
CA VAL A 413 4.35 -23.33 -4.57
C VAL A 413 3.33 -24.11 -5.38
N HIS A 414 3.39 -23.91 -6.69
CA HIS A 414 2.61 -24.69 -7.65
C HIS A 414 3.36 -25.96 -8.08
N ALA A 415 2.59 -26.94 -8.54
CA ALA A 415 3.11 -27.91 -9.48
C ALA A 415 3.57 -27.18 -10.74
N SER A 416 4.64 -27.67 -11.39
CA SER A 416 4.77 -27.36 -12.81
C SER A 416 3.44 -27.69 -13.47
N PRO A 417 2.90 -26.88 -14.39
CA PRO A 417 2.00 -27.46 -15.37
C PRO A 417 2.86 -28.54 -16.04
N ALA A 418 2.67 -29.80 -15.63
CA ALA A 418 3.17 -30.91 -16.39
C ALA A 418 2.53 -30.72 -17.77
N ALA A 419 3.39 -30.71 -18.78
CA ALA A 419 2.98 -30.82 -20.16
C ALA A 419 2.08 -32.05 -20.29
N ASP A 420 0.79 -31.79 -20.43
CA ASP A 420 -0.01 -32.19 -21.58
C ASP A 420 -1.40 -31.60 -21.34
N PRO A 421 -2.02 -30.87 -22.30
CA PRO A 421 -3.46 -30.96 -22.40
C PRO A 421 -3.70 -32.43 -22.67
N ALA A 422 -3.96 -33.22 -21.62
CA ALA A 422 -4.46 -34.57 -21.78
C ALA A 422 -5.60 -34.41 -22.77
N THR A 423 -5.36 -34.92 -23.97
CA THR A 423 -6.32 -35.04 -25.03
C THR A 423 -7.41 -35.87 -24.38
N PHE A 424 -8.40 -35.18 -23.82
CA PHE A 424 -9.67 -35.78 -23.51
C PHE A 424 -10.18 -36.21 -24.87
N SER A 425 -9.86 -37.47 -25.20
CA SER A 425 -10.50 -38.21 -26.25
C SER A 425 -11.97 -37.96 -26.04
N ALA A 426 -12.56 -37.22 -26.98
CA ALA A 426 -13.98 -37.00 -27.06
C ALA A 426 -14.62 -38.38 -27.20
N ALA A 427 -14.94 -39.00 -26.07
CA ALA A 427 -15.94 -40.03 -26.03
C ALA A 427 -17.21 -39.36 -26.52
N THR A 428 -17.57 -39.68 -27.76
CA THR A 428 -18.78 -39.28 -28.46
C THR A 428 -19.99 -39.88 -27.77
N HIS A 429 -20.30 -39.37 -26.59
CA HIS A 429 -21.67 -39.28 -26.12
C HIS A 429 -22.17 -37.89 -26.48
N PRO A 430 -23.41 -37.73 -26.99
CA PRO A 430 -23.97 -36.41 -27.24
C PRO A 430 -24.06 -35.68 -25.90
N THR A 431 -23.08 -34.81 -25.63
CA THR A 431 -23.13 -33.89 -24.50
C THR A 431 -24.35 -33.00 -24.70
N PRO A 432 -25.20 -32.80 -23.68
CA PRO A 432 -26.33 -31.88 -23.80
C PRO A 432 -25.81 -30.52 -24.27
N ALA A 433 -26.53 -29.88 -25.19
CA ALA A 433 -26.18 -28.55 -25.65
C ALA A 433 -26.05 -27.61 -24.44
N PRO A 434 -25.07 -26.68 -24.43
CA PRO A 434 -24.91 -25.72 -23.35
C PRO A 434 -26.19 -24.93 -23.13
N ARG A 435 -26.60 -24.73 -21.87
CA ARG A 435 -27.87 -24.05 -21.54
C ARG A 435 -27.69 -23.02 -20.45
N LEU A 436 -28.55 -22.00 -20.48
CA LEU A 436 -28.63 -21.01 -19.44
C LEU A 436 -29.28 -21.62 -18.20
N ASP A 437 -28.56 -21.66 -17.09
CA ASP A 437 -28.99 -22.27 -15.82
C ASP A 437 -29.61 -21.26 -14.86
N ALA A 438 -29.07 -20.02 -14.83
CA ALA A 438 -29.65 -18.95 -14.02
C ALA A 438 -29.43 -17.56 -14.62
N ILE A 439 -30.41 -16.68 -14.39
CA ILE A 439 -30.34 -15.24 -14.67
C ILE A 439 -30.34 -14.50 -13.34
N LEU A 440 -29.31 -13.68 -13.10
CA LEU A 440 -29.16 -12.88 -11.89
C LEU A 440 -29.13 -11.38 -12.24
N VAL A 441 -30.02 -10.63 -11.62
CA VAL A 441 -30.09 -9.17 -11.76
C VAL A 441 -29.61 -8.51 -10.46
N TYR A 442 -28.82 -7.45 -10.56
CA TYR A 442 -28.32 -6.68 -9.40
C TYR A 442 -28.79 -5.23 -9.47
N PRO A 443 -30.04 -4.91 -9.09
CA PRO A 443 -30.58 -3.55 -9.18
C PRO A 443 -29.73 -2.47 -8.50
N ILE A 444 -29.14 -2.82 -7.35
CA ILE A 444 -28.23 -1.96 -6.59
C ILE A 444 -26.80 -2.50 -6.67
N LYS A 445 -25.84 -1.65 -7.04
CA LYS A 445 -24.42 -2.02 -7.06
C LYS A 445 -23.98 -2.47 -5.67
N SER A 446 -23.30 -3.61 -5.61
CA SER A 446 -22.79 -4.23 -4.38
C SER A 446 -23.85 -4.92 -3.51
N ALA A 447 -25.14 -4.79 -3.86
CA ALA A 447 -26.21 -5.56 -3.23
C ALA A 447 -26.24 -7.01 -3.71
N GLY A 448 -27.06 -7.83 -3.05
CA GLY A 448 -27.37 -9.20 -3.44
C GLY A 448 -28.13 -9.30 -4.76
N PRO A 449 -28.09 -10.47 -5.43
CA PRO A 449 -28.85 -10.71 -6.64
C PRO A 449 -30.34 -10.92 -6.36
N MET A 450 -31.17 -10.67 -7.38
CA MET A 450 -32.45 -11.35 -7.56
C MET A 450 -32.29 -12.40 -8.66
N SER A 451 -32.79 -13.61 -8.41
CA SER A 451 -32.83 -14.70 -9.39
C SER A 451 -34.16 -14.67 -10.12
N VAL A 452 -34.12 -14.78 -11.44
CA VAL A 452 -35.31 -14.71 -12.31
C VAL A 452 -35.30 -15.83 -13.34
N THR A 453 -36.49 -16.25 -13.78
CA THR A 453 -36.67 -17.30 -14.80
C THR A 453 -36.66 -16.73 -16.21
N GLU A 454 -37.10 -15.49 -16.39
CA GLU A 454 -37.04 -14.74 -17.64
C GLU A 454 -36.79 -13.26 -17.33
N TRP A 455 -36.06 -12.56 -18.20
CA TRP A 455 -35.82 -11.13 -18.03
C TRP A 455 -35.47 -10.42 -19.33
N GLU A 456 -35.80 -9.14 -19.41
CA GLU A 456 -35.54 -8.31 -20.60
C GLU A 456 -34.12 -7.73 -20.62
N LEU A 457 -33.51 -7.73 -21.80
CA LEU A 457 -32.30 -6.98 -22.10
C LEU A 457 -32.62 -5.50 -22.28
N GLY A 458 -32.21 -4.68 -21.32
CA GLY A 458 -32.30 -3.23 -21.42
C GLY A 458 -31.12 -2.62 -22.20
N PRO A 459 -31.14 -1.29 -22.42
CA PRO A 459 -30.09 -0.59 -23.16
C PRO A 459 -28.73 -0.57 -22.44
N ARG A 460 -28.68 -0.90 -21.13
CA ARG A 460 -27.46 -0.79 -20.29
C ARG A 460 -27.04 -2.09 -19.59
N GLY A 461 -27.66 -3.21 -19.94
CA GLY A 461 -27.58 -4.46 -19.17
C GLY A 461 -28.93 -5.18 -19.14
N LEU A 462 -29.11 -6.13 -18.21
CA LEU A 462 -30.46 -6.59 -17.85
C LEU A 462 -31.28 -5.38 -17.37
N LEU A 463 -32.58 -5.35 -17.66
CA LEU A 463 -33.45 -4.24 -17.24
C LEU A 463 -33.33 -4.02 -15.73
N TYR A 464 -33.12 -2.77 -15.29
CA TYR A 464 -32.82 -2.37 -13.91
C TYR A 464 -31.45 -2.77 -13.32
N ASP A 465 -30.58 -3.46 -14.04
CA ASP A 465 -29.28 -3.90 -13.50
C ASP A 465 -28.32 -2.72 -13.22
N ARG A 466 -27.79 -2.68 -12.00
CA ARG A 466 -26.79 -1.72 -11.48
C ARG A 466 -27.15 -0.26 -11.74
N GLU A 467 -28.44 0.06 -11.69
CA GLU A 467 -28.92 1.44 -11.82
C GLU A 467 -28.71 2.26 -10.55
N TRP A 468 -28.63 1.60 -9.40
CA TRP A 468 -28.51 2.25 -8.09
C TRP A 468 -27.16 1.99 -7.42
N LEU A 469 -26.75 2.91 -6.53
CA LEU A 469 -25.51 2.88 -5.77
C LEU A 469 -25.71 3.47 -4.39
N VAL A 470 -25.11 2.87 -3.36
CA VAL A 470 -25.03 3.48 -2.02
C VAL A 470 -23.77 4.33 -1.91
N VAL A 471 -23.92 5.56 -1.43
CA VAL A 471 -22.83 6.51 -1.20
C VAL A 471 -22.84 7.02 0.24
N LYS A 472 -21.66 7.38 0.73
CA LYS A 472 -21.45 8.02 2.03
C LYS A 472 -20.86 9.41 1.79
N THR A 473 -21.42 10.44 2.42
CA THR A 473 -20.81 11.78 2.44
C THR A 473 -19.93 11.90 3.68
N GLU A 474 -18.64 12.17 3.48
CA GLU A 474 -17.70 12.38 4.58
C GLU A 474 -17.88 13.78 5.20
N ALA A 475 -17.27 14.00 6.38
CA ALA A 475 -17.37 15.27 7.10
C ALA A 475 -16.79 16.48 6.34
N ASP A 476 -15.87 16.24 5.40
CA ASP A 476 -15.27 17.24 4.51
C ASP A 476 -16.12 17.51 3.25
N GLY A 477 -17.30 16.90 3.14
CA GLY A 477 -18.21 17.01 2.00
C GLY A 477 -17.88 16.07 0.83
N ARG A 478 -16.83 15.23 0.93
CA ARG A 478 -16.48 14.28 -0.13
C ARG A 478 -17.49 13.13 -0.21
N ILE A 479 -18.02 12.88 -1.41
CA ILE A 479 -18.86 11.71 -1.67
C ILE A 479 -17.98 10.47 -1.89
N GLN A 480 -18.17 9.44 -1.07
CA GLN A 480 -17.54 8.15 -1.17
C GLN A 480 -18.52 7.10 -1.68
N THR A 481 -18.18 6.42 -2.78
CA THR A 481 -18.94 5.26 -3.25
C THR A 481 -18.66 4.05 -2.36
N LEU A 482 -19.72 3.36 -1.94
CA LEU A 482 -19.62 2.12 -1.17
C LEU A 482 -19.59 0.91 -2.10
N ASN A 483 -18.81 -0.10 -1.69
CA ASN A 483 -18.77 -1.40 -2.33
C ASN A 483 -18.51 -2.49 -1.29
N GLN A 484 -18.70 -3.76 -1.65
CA GLN A 484 -18.55 -4.86 -0.69
C GLN A 484 -17.15 -4.93 -0.05
N LYS A 485 -16.09 -4.41 -0.68
CA LYS A 485 -14.74 -4.40 -0.05
C LYS A 485 -14.65 -3.43 1.14
N LYS A 486 -15.46 -2.36 1.13
CA LYS A 486 -15.53 -1.35 2.19
C LYS A 486 -16.64 -1.63 3.19
N GLU A 487 -17.79 -2.09 2.69
CA GLU A 487 -18.97 -2.44 3.47
C GLU A 487 -19.52 -3.78 2.97
N PRO A 488 -19.00 -4.92 3.48
CA PRO A 488 -19.42 -6.26 3.08
C PRO A 488 -20.92 -6.50 3.29
N ARG A 489 -21.51 -5.89 4.34
CA ARG A 489 -22.93 -6.06 4.69
C ARG A 489 -23.86 -5.70 3.54
N LEU A 490 -23.45 -4.83 2.61
CA LEU A 490 -24.24 -4.52 1.41
C LEU A 490 -24.67 -5.77 0.63
N CYS A 491 -23.92 -6.88 0.66
CA CYS A 491 -24.36 -8.12 0.02
C CYS A 491 -25.71 -8.62 0.57
N LEU A 492 -26.01 -8.37 1.84
CA LEU A 492 -27.24 -8.78 2.52
C LEU A 492 -28.46 -7.95 2.12
N LEU A 493 -28.25 -6.77 1.52
CA LEU A 493 -29.34 -5.99 0.94
C LEU A 493 -29.89 -6.73 -0.29
N ARG A 494 -31.15 -7.15 -0.23
CA ARG A 494 -31.83 -7.91 -1.29
C ARG A 494 -32.90 -7.03 -1.96
N PRO A 495 -32.60 -6.46 -3.13
CA PRO A 495 -33.59 -5.76 -3.93
C PRO A 495 -34.47 -6.77 -4.70
N LEU A 496 -35.77 -6.47 -4.78
CA LEU A 496 -36.73 -7.18 -5.62
C LEU A 496 -37.48 -6.15 -6.47
N VAL A 497 -37.33 -6.24 -7.79
CA VAL A 497 -38.00 -5.34 -8.74
C VAL A 497 -39.36 -5.92 -9.09
N ASP A 498 -40.40 -5.10 -8.94
CA ASP A 498 -41.75 -5.38 -9.45
C ASP A 498 -41.98 -4.58 -10.73
N LEU A 499 -41.97 -5.26 -11.87
CA LEU A 499 -42.16 -4.64 -13.18
C LEU A 499 -43.59 -4.11 -13.38
N ALA A 500 -44.59 -4.77 -12.81
CA ALA A 500 -45.99 -4.39 -12.97
C ALA A 500 -46.32 -3.13 -12.14
N ALA A 501 -45.81 -3.08 -10.91
CA ALA A 501 -45.98 -1.91 -10.04
C ALA A 501 -44.97 -0.78 -10.32
N GLY A 502 -43.91 -1.04 -11.09
CA GLY A 502 -42.82 -0.09 -11.29
C GLY A 502 -42.17 0.33 -9.97
N SER A 503 -41.87 -0.65 -9.10
CA SER A 503 -41.34 -0.41 -7.76
C SER A 503 -40.20 -1.37 -7.41
N ILE A 504 -39.42 -1.01 -6.39
CA ILE A 504 -38.37 -1.89 -5.84
C ILE A 504 -38.65 -2.06 -4.35
N ARG A 505 -38.75 -3.32 -3.92
CA ARG A 505 -38.76 -3.71 -2.50
C ARG A 505 -37.34 -3.99 -2.06
N LEU A 506 -36.94 -3.43 -0.92
CA LEU A 506 -35.65 -3.68 -0.28
C LEU A 506 -35.88 -4.47 1.01
N SER A 507 -35.13 -5.54 1.17
CA SER A 507 -35.11 -6.37 2.37
C SER A 507 -33.67 -6.65 2.80
N ILE A 508 -33.44 -7.00 4.06
CA ILE A 508 -32.12 -7.42 4.55
C ILE A 508 -32.17 -8.92 4.85
N HIS A 509 -31.33 -9.68 4.15
CA HIS A 509 -31.20 -11.10 4.35
C HIS A 509 -30.75 -11.42 5.78
N ASN A 510 -31.38 -12.41 6.40
CA ASN A 510 -31.13 -12.83 7.79
C ASN A 510 -31.33 -11.73 8.85
N ALA A 511 -32.11 -10.68 8.57
CA ALA A 511 -32.47 -9.65 9.54
C ALA A 511 -33.97 -9.28 9.44
N PRO A 512 -34.88 -10.17 9.88
CA PRO A 512 -36.32 -9.93 9.80
C PRO A 512 -36.77 -8.68 10.57
N ASP A 513 -36.08 -8.32 11.65
CA ASP A 513 -36.37 -7.14 12.47
C ASP A 513 -36.07 -5.80 11.77
N ALA A 514 -35.34 -5.82 10.66
CA ALA A 514 -35.03 -4.60 9.92
C ALA A 514 -36.23 -4.05 9.14
N GLY A 515 -37.28 -4.87 8.94
CA GLY A 515 -38.46 -4.53 8.16
C GLY A 515 -38.18 -4.42 6.66
N ASP A 516 -39.22 -4.56 5.84
CA ASP A 516 -39.12 -4.33 4.40
C ASP A 516 -39.50 -2.89 4.05
N LEU A 517 -38.77 -2.30 3.10
CA LEU A 517 -39.07 -0.98 2.60
C LEU A 517 -39.50 -1.05 1.13
N PHE A 518 -40.65 -0.46 0.82
CA PHE A 518 -41.12 -0.26 -0.54
C PHE A 518 -40.77 1.16 -1.00
N SER A 519 -40.02 1.30 -2.09
CA SER A 519 -39.78 2.60 -2.71
C SER A 519 -40.73 2.78 -3.91
N PRO A 520 -41.66 3.76 -3.89
CA PRO A 520 -42.53 4.01 -5.04
C PRO A 520 -41.77 4.73 -6.16
N SER A 521 -41.97 4.22 -7.38
CA SER A 521 -41.64 4.79 -8.69
C SER A 521 -40.24 4.54 -9.26
N THR A 522 -40.20 3.62 -10.23
CA THR A 522 -39.07 3.33 -11.12
C THR A 522 -39.16 4.03 -12.48
N THR A 523 -40.15 4.91 -12.74
CA THR A 523 -40.39 5.47 -14.08
C THR A 523 -39.10 6.05 -14.68
N PRO A 524 -38.69 5.60 -15.88
CA PRO A 524 -37.55 6.20 -16.57
C PRO A 524 -37.89 7.65 -16.91
N PRO A 525 -37.01 8.64 -16.67
CA PRO A 525 -37.29 10.01 -17.08
C PRO A 525 -37.35 10.08 -18.61
N THR A 526 -38.51 10.49 -19.15
CA THR A 526 -38.79 10.59 -20.59
C THR A 526 -38.12 11.77 -21.31
N SER A 527 -37.20 12.49 -20.68
CA SER A 527 -36.43 13.55 -21.35
C SER A 527 -35.16 13.89 -20.57
N ALA A 528 -33.99 13.64 -21.18
CA ALA A 528 -32.70 14.03 -20.61
C ALA A 528 -32.30 15.45 -21.07
N PRO A 529 -32.01 16.40 -20.15
CA PRO A 529 -31.27 17.60 -20.50
C PRO A 529 -29.77 17.29 -20.57
N ARG A 530 -29.10 17.75 -21.64
CA ARG A 530 -27.64 17.74 -21.75
C ARG A 530 -27.07 18.81 -20.81
N HIS A 531 -26.37 18.38 -19.76
CA HIS A 531 -25.08 18.88 -19.28
C HIS A 531 -24.86 18.63 -17.75
N LEU A 532 -23.98 17.64 -17.48
CA LEU A 532 -23.21 17.26 -16.26
C LEU A 532 -23.91 16.93 -14.91
N THR A 533 -23.36 15.90 -14.21
CA THR A 533 -23.56 15.48 -12.77
C THR A 533 -24.61 14.38 -12.42
N SER A 534 -25.02 13.58 -13.40
CA SER A 534 -26.24 12.77 -13.48
C SER A 534 -26.42 11.55 -12.52
N ALA A 535 -26.78 11.78 -11.26
CA ALA A 535 -27.47 10.78 -10.43
C ALA A 535 -28.67 11.37 -9.64
N SER A 536 -29.83 10.71 -9.63
CA SER A 536 -31.00 11.11 -8.85
C SER A 536 -30.98 10.42 -7.48
N ARG A 537 -31.48 11.07 -6.43
CA ARG A 537 -31.52 10.51 -5.07
C ARG A 537 -32.82 9.75 -4.85
N ALA A 538 -32.73 8.64 -4.13
CA ALA A 538 -33.92 7.93 -3.62
C ALA A 538 -34.68 8.82 -2.62
N PRO A 539 -35.97 8.52 -2.35
CA PRO A 539 -36.70 9.17 -1.27
C PRO A 539 -35.93 9.15 0.07
N PRO A 540 -36.00 10.22 0.88
CA PRO A 540 -35.23 10.32 2.12
C PRO A 540 -35.44 9.16 3.09
N GLU A 541 -36.64 8.58 3.11
CA GLU A 541 -36.99 7.40 3.91
C GLU A 541 -36.12 6.16 3.59
N VAL A 542 -35.77 5.96 2.31
CA VAL A 542 -34.89 4.87 1.89
C VAL A 542 -33.47 5.07 2.40
N SER A 543 -32.98 6.29 2.31
CA SER A 543 -31.64 6.64 2.80
C SER A 543 -31.57 6.59 4.33
N ALA A 544 -32.64 7.00 5.03
CA ALA A 544 -32.74 6.91 6.48
C ALA A 544 -32.77 5.46 6.97
N TRP A 545 -33.54 4.59 6.30
CA TRP A 545 -33.59 3.16 6.62
C TRP A 545 -32.24 2.47 6.42
N LEU A 546 -31.56 2.72 5.29
CA LEU A 546 -30.20 2.21 5.05
C LEU A 546 -29.18 2.75 6.07
N SER A 547 -29.30 4.02 6.45
CA SER A 547 -28.41 4.64 7.44
C SER A 547 -28.59 4.03 8.82
N ALA A 548 -29.82 3.73 9.22
CA ALA A 548 -30.13 3.07 10.48
C ALA A 548 -29.53 1.66 10.53
N TRP A 549 -29.67 0.88 9.45
CA TRP A 549 -29.10 -0.47 9.37
C TRP A 549 -27.57 -0.48 9.32
N LEU A 550 -26.95 0.42 8.56
CA LEU A 550 -25.49 0.48 8.44
C LEU A 550 -24.82 1.11 9.68
N GLY A 551 -25.56 1.92 10.45
CA GLY A 551 -25.07 2.62 11.64
C GLY A 551 -24.32 3.93 11.35
N TYR A 552 -24.43 4.45 10.12
CA TYR A 552 -23.86 5.74 9.72
C TYR A 552 -24.64 6.34 8.54
N PRO A 553 -24.59 7.68 8.33
CA PRO A 553 -25.31 8.33 7.25
C PRO A 553 -24.89 7.85 5.86
N VAL A 554 -25.84 7.41 5.06
CA VAL A 554 -25.68 7.03 3.65
C VAL A 554 -26.85 7.54 2.80
N GLU A 555 -26.63 7.63 1.49
CA GLU A 555 -27.64 7.96 0.51
C GLU A 555 -27.68 6.90 -0.60
N LEU A 556 -28.89 6.60 -1.12
CA LEU A 556 -29.07 5.75 -2.29
C LEU A 556 -29.28 6.64 -3.54
N VAL A 557 -28.46 6.44 -4.56
CA VAL A 557 -28.45 7.26 -5.78
C VAL A 557 -28.62 6.40 -7.05
N ARG A 558 -29.37 6.89 -8.05
CA ARG A 558 -29.64 6.22 -9.33
C ARG A 558 -28.92 6.92 -10.48
N ALA A 559 -28.36 6.17 -11.43
CA ALA A 559 -27.69 6.73 -12.61
C ALA A 559 -28.69 7.36 -13.61
N VAL A 560 -28.53 8.66 -13.90
CA VAL A 560 -29.41 9.43 -14.81
C VAL A 560 -28.86 9.49 -16.26
N ALA A 561 -27.56 9.20 -16.46
CA ALA A 561 -26.95 8.99 -17.78
C ALA A 561 -25.89 7.88 -17.70
N GLY A 562 -25.78 7.03 -18.74
CA GLY A 562 -24.81 5.93 -18.80
C GLY A 562 -23.39 6.38 -19.11
N ARG A 563 -22.39 5.66 -18.59
CA ARG A 563 -20.98 5.75 -19.03
C ARG A 563 -20.72 4.72 -20.14
N LEU A 564 -19.66 4.82 -20.93
CA LEU A 564 -19.30 3.77 -21.90
C LEU A 564 -18.53 2.64 -21.20
N ALA A 565 -18.76 1.39 -21.62
CA ALA A 565 -18.05 0.20 -21.15
C ALA A 565 -16.61 0.15 -21.69
N VAL A 566 -15.83 -0.85 -21.27
CA VAL A 566 -14.43 -1.05 -21.71
C VAL A 566 -14.33 -1.29 -23.23
N ASP A 567 -15.40 -1.78 -23.86
CA ASP A 567 -15.51 -1.93 -25.32
C ASP A 567 -15.64 -0.58 -26.08
N GLY A 568 -15.81 0.54 -25.37
CA GLY A 568 -15.93 1.88 -25.94
C GLY A 568 -17.27 2.18 -26.62
N ALA A 569 -18.23 1.24 -26.64
CA ALA A 569 -19.47 1.35 -27.42
C ALA A 569 -20.74 1.15 -26.58
N SER A 570 -20.70 0.28 -25.57
CA SER A 570 -21.90 -0.09 -24.80
C SER A 570 -22.15 0.88 -23.63
N PRO A 571 -23.33 1.51 -23.49
CA PRO A 571 -23.64 2.30 -22.32
C PRO A 571 -23.86 1.40 -21.09
N ILE A 572 -23.23 1.73 -19.96
CA ILE A 572 -23.31 1.03 -18.67
C ILE A 572 -23.82 1.97 -17.57
N GLY A 573 -24.55 1.41 -16.60
CA GLY A 573 -24.93 2.09 -15.36
C GLY A 573 -23.75 2.22 -14.39
N PHE A 574 -23.90 1.73 -13.16
CA PHE A 574 -22.80 1.62 -12.21
C PHE A 574 -21.99 0.31 -12.33
N ALA A 575 -22.05 -0.39 -13.47
CA ALA A 575 -21.15 -1.50 -13.75
C ALA A 575 -19.67 -1.03 -13.78
N ASN A 576 -18.73 -1.94 -13.51
CA ASN A 576 -17.30 -1.58 -13.47
C ASN A 576 -16.65 -1.66 -14.85
N GLU A 577 -16.80 -2.80 -15.55
CA GLU A 577 -16.01 -3.12 -16.76
C GLU A 577 -16.91 -3.47 -17.95
N SER A 578 -17.93 -4.32 -17.74
CA SER A 578 -18.94 -4.65 -18.77
C SER A 578 -20.33 -4.82 -18.13
N PRO A 579 -21.41 -4.64 -18.92
CA PRO A 579 -22.79 -4.79 -18.45
C PRO A 579 -23.13 -6.22 -18.02
N PHE A 580 -22.44 -7.23 -18.55
CA PHE A 580 -22.76 -8.63 -18.29
C PHE A 580 -21.51 -9.45 -17.94
N LEU A 581 -21.71 -10.41 -17.06
CA LEU A 581 -20.71 -11.41 -16.73
C LEU A 581 -21.36 -12.79 -16.80
N ALA A 582 -20.78 -13.69 -17.58
CA ALA A 582 -21.20 -15.08 -17.63
C ALA A 582 -20.19 -15.97 -16.90
N VAL A 583 -20.70 -16.97 -16.16
CA VAL A 583 -19.88 -18.00 -15.52
C VAL A 583 -20.48 -19.37 -15.81
N ASN A 584 -19.60 -20.34 -15.95
CA ASN A 584 -19.97 -21.73 -16.18
C ASN A 584 -20.16 -22.48 -14.86
N ALA A 585 -21.31 -23.12 -14.67
CA ALA A 585 -21.61 -23.94 -13.50
C ALA A 585 -20.59 -25.08 -13.33
N ALA A 586 -20.18 -25.72 -14.44
CA ALA A 586 -19.14 -26.75 -14.43
C ALA A 586 -17.78 -26.20 -13.96
N SER A 587 -17.41 -24.97 -14.38
CA SER A 587 -16.21 -24.28 -13.88
C SER A 587 -16.30 -23.97 -12.38
N VAL A 588 -17.47 -23.53 -11.89
CA VAL A 588 -17.67 -23.30 -10.44
C VAL A 588 -17.52 -24.61 -9.67
N ALA A 589 -18.07 -25.73 -10.17
CA ALA A 589 -17.90 -27.03 -9.56
C ALA A 589 -16.42 -27.47 -9.51
N ALA A 590 -15.66 -27.22 -10.58
CA ALA A 590 -14.23 -27.49 -10.61
C ALA A 590 -13.44 -26.63 -9.61
N VAL A 591 -13.80 -25.35 -9.44
CA VAL A 591 -13.25 -24.50 -8.36
C VAL A 591 -13.57 -25.10 -6.99
N ASN A 592 -14.82 -25.49 -6.75
CA ASN A 592 -15.24 -26.08 -5.46
C ASN A 592 -14.50 -27.37 -5.13
N ALA A 593 -14.26 -28.22 -6.12
CA ALA A 593 -13.44 -29.42 -5.95
C ALA A 593 -11.99 -29.08 -5.55
N ALA A 594 -11.40 -28.03 -6.12
CA ALA A 594 -10.04 -27.57 -5.80
C ALA A 594 -9.96 -26.82 -4.45
N VAL A 595 -11.04 -26.17 -4.03
CA VAL A 595 -11.17 -25.49 -2.74
C VAL A 595 -11.18 -26.51 -1.59
N GLY A 596 -11.89 -27.63 -1.75
CA GLY A 596 -11.90 -28.76 -0.79
C GLY A 596 -12.50 -28.43 0.59
N ARG A 597 -13.29 -27.35 0.68
CA ARG A 597 -14.02 -26.89 1.89
C ARG A 597 -15.42 -26.41 1.48
N GLU A 598 -16.03 -25.53 2.29
CA GLU A 598 -17.37 -25.00 2.03
C GLU A 598 -17.56 -24.54 0.56
N PRO A 599 -18.58 -25.03 -0.15
CA PRO A 599 -18.81 -24.70 -1.55
C PRO A 599 -19.03 -23.20 -1.76
N VAL A 600 -18.33 -22.65 -2.75
CA VAL A 600 -18.50 -21.29 -3.23
C VAL A 600 -19.68 -21.27 -4.20
N ALA A 601 -20.74 -20.54 -3.85
CA ALA A 601 -21.88 -20.33 -4.72
C ALA A 601 -21.50 -19.48 -5.97
N PRO A 602 -22.09 -19.72 -7.15
CA PRO A 602 -21.85 -18.91 -8.34
C PRO A 602 -22.06 -17.41 -8.13
N SER A 603 -23.01 -17.04 -7.25
CA SER A 603 -23.33 -15.65 -6.90
C SER A 603 -22.15 -14.88 -6.29
N ARG A 604 -21.17 -15.55 -5.66
CA ARG A 604 -19.92 -14.91 -5.18
C ARG A 604 -19.09 -14.30 -6.31
N PHE A 605 -19.18 -14.85 -7.52
CA PHE A 605 -18.54 -14.27 -8.72
C PHE A 605 -19.34 -13.12 -9.32
N ARG A 606 -20.55 -12.85 -8.80
CA ARG A 606 -21.50 -11.86 -9.30
C ARG A 606 -21.79 -11.93 -10.81
N PRO A 607 -22.07 -13.12 -11.38
CA PRO A 607 -22.47 -13.24 -12.78
C PRO A 607 -23.87 -12.68 -12.97
N ASN A 608 -24.17 -12.22 -14.19
CA ASN A 608 -25.53 -12.00 -14.66
C ASN A 608 -26.11 -13.28 -15.28
N PHE A 609 -25.26 -14.10 -15.89
CA PHE A 609 -25.64 -15.37 -16.50
C PHE A 609 -24.82 -16.50 -15.89
N VAL A 610 -25.50 -17.51 -15.36
CA VAL A 610 -24.89 -18.81 -15.09
C VAL A 610 -25.35 -19.74 -16.20
N PHE A 611 -24.41 -20.32 -16.92
CA PHE A 611 -24.72 -21.34 -17.91
C PHE A 611 -24.06 -22.64 -17.51
N ASP A 612 -24.56 -23.75 -18.00
CA ASP A 612 -23.97 -25.07 -17.78
C ASP A 612 -23.50 -25.66 -19.10
N THR A 613 -22.25 -26.14 -19.10
CA THR A 613 -21.67 -26.99 -20.14
C THR A 613 -21.35 -28.33 -19.48
N PRO A 614 -22.30 -29.28 -19.44
CA PRO A 614 -22.15 -30.52 -18.69
C PRO A 614 -20.85 -31.25 -19.06
N GLY A 615 -20.02 -31.54 -18.06
CA GLY A 615 -18.76 -32.26 -18.24
C GLY A 615 -17.61 -31.47 -18.89
N ALA A 616 -17.81 -30.18 -19.21
CA ALA A 616 -16.81 -29.34 -19.85
C ALA A 616 -16.51 -28.08 -19.01
N PRO A 617 -15.85 -28.21 -17.84
CA PRO A 617 -15.37 -27.03 -17.12
C PRO A 617 -14.41 -26.23 -18.02
N TRP A 618 -14.43 -24.91 -17.85
CA TRP A 618 -13.58 -23.95 -18.57
C TRP A 618 -13.90 -23.75 -20.06
N ALA A 619 -15.02 -24.28 -20.55
CA ALA A 619 -15.44 -24.11 -21.94
C ALA A 619 -15.49 -22.65 -22.41
N GLU A 620 -15.75 -21.71 -21.49
CA GLU A 620 -15.74 -20.27 -21.75
C GLU A 620 -14.38 -19.71 -22.19
N ASP A 621 -13.28 -20.35 -21.85
CA ASP A 621 -11.93 -19.87 -22.21
C ASP A 621 -11.66 -20.02 -23.71
N ALA A 622 -12.37 -20.93 -24.37
CA ALA A 622 -12.26 -21.15 -25.81
C ALA A 622 -13.05 -20.11 -26.62
N TRP A 623 -13.77 -19.18 -25.98
CA TRP A 623 -14.56 -18.16 -26.67
C TRP A 623 -13.67 -16.95 -26.99
N PRO A 624 -13.28 -16.73 -28.27
CA PRO A 624 -12.38 -15.63 -28.59
C PRO A 624 -13.07 -14.28 -28.41
N SER A 625 -12.30 -13.26 -28.03
CA SER A 625 -12.78 -11.88 -28.01
C SER A 625 -13.27 -11.50 -29.42
N GLY A 626 -14.46 -10.90 -29.51
CA GLY A 626 -15.16 -10.60 -30.77
C GLY A 626 -16.19 -11.64 -31.21
N ALA A 627 -16.13 -12.89 -30.71
CA ALA A 627 -17.09 -13.93 -31.06
C ALA A 627 -18.54 -13.56 -30.70
N VAL A 628 -19.49 -14.15 -31.44
CA VAL A 628 -20.92 -13.95 -31.18
C VAL A 628 -21.44 -15.15 -30.38
N LEU A 629 -21.93 -14.87 -29.18
CA LEU A 629 -22.64 -15.83 -28.36
C LEU A 629 -24.15 -15.57 -28.49
N ALA A 630 -24.89 -16.51 -29.06
CA ALA A 630 -26.34 -16.52 -29.02
C ALA A 630 -26.82 -17.24 -27.75
N ILE A 631 -27.78 -16.63 -27.05
CA ILE A 631 -28.51 -17.22 -25.93
C ILE A 631 -29.99 -17.24 -26.32
N GLY A 632 -30.50 -18.43 -26.59
CA GLY A 632 -31.86 -18.59 -27.11
C GLY A 632 -31.98 -18.07 -28.56
N PRO A 633 -33.21 -17.86 -29.05
CA PRO A 633 -33.46 -17.57 -30.46
C PRO A 633 -33.18 -16.13 -30.89
N HIS A 634 -33.11 -15.19 -29.94
CA HIS A 634 -33.15 -13.75 -30.27
C HIS A 634 -32.09 -12.89 -29.57
N ALA A 635 -31.42 -13.40 -28.53
CA ALA A 635 -30.41 -12.63 -27.82
C ALA A 635 -29.00 -13.02 -28.29
N THR A 636 -28.24 -12.04 -28.72
CA THR A 636 -26.86 -12.20 -29.19
C THR A 636 -25.93 -11.24 -28.46
N PHE A 637 -24.73 -11.73 -28.15
CA PHE A 637 -23.73 -11.04 -27.37
C PHE A 637 -22.38 -11.10 -28.06
N THR A 638 -21.61 -10.02 -28.00
CA THR A 638 -20.18 -10.06 -28.29
C THR A 638 -19.43 -10.52 -27.05
N VAL A 639 -18.54 -11.49 -27.20
CA VAL A 639 -17.58 -11.89 -26.17
C VAL A 639 -16.48 -10.84 -26.07
N VAL A 640 -16.34 -10.22 -24.90
CA VAL A 640 -15.34 -9.16 -24.68
C VAL A 640 -14.00 -9.75 -24.25
N GLY A 641 -14.03 -10.76 -23.36
CA GLY A 641 -12.83 -11.45 -22.85
C GLY A 641 -12.97 -11.90 -21.40
N GLY A 642 -11.91 -12.49 -20.85
CA GLY A 642 -11.88 -13.03 -19.48
C GLY A 642 -12.01 -11.98 -18.39
N CYS A 643 -12.73 -12.31 -17.31
CA CYS A 643 -12.95 -11.41 -16.18
C CYS A 643 -11.86 -11.58 -15.11
N THR A 644 -11.11 -10.50 -14.86
CA THR A 644 -10.10 -10.49 -13.79
C THR A 644 -10.76 -10.43 -12.42
N ARG A 645 -10.35 -11.32 -11.50
CA ARG A 645 -10.94 -11.45 -10.17
C ARG A 645 -10.11 -10.74 -9.11
N CYS A 646 -10.83 -10.18 -8.14
CA CYS A 646 -10.25 -9.48 -7.00
C CYS A 646 -10.93 -9.95 -5.70
N ARG A 647 -10.52 -9.41 -4.55
CA ARG A 647 -11.08 -9.73 -3.22
C ARG A 647 -12.60 -9.59 -3.09
N MET A 648 -13.30 -9.01 -4.07
CA MET A 648 -14.76 -9.01 -4.05
C MET A 648 -15.36 -10.42 -3.98
N VAL A 649 -14.76 -11.43 -4.65
CA VAL A 649 -15.26 -12.81 -4.63
C VAL A 649 -15.08 -13.53 -3.28
N CYS A 650 -14.26 -12.95 -2.39
CA CYS A 650 -13.95 -13.46 -1.06
C CYS A 650 -15.04 -13.19 -0.02
N ILE A 651 -16.12 -12.51 -0.41
CA ILE A 651 -17.19 -12.08 0.50
C ILE A 651 -18.36 -13.04 0.33
N ASP A 652 -18.74 -13.65 1.44
CA ASP A 652 -19.91 -14.49 1.51
C ASP A 652 -21.18 -13.66 1.31
N GLN A 653 -22.05 -14.08 0.39
CA GLN A 653 -23.21 -13.28 -0.02
C GLN A 653 -24.40 -13.41 0.93
N ASP A 654 -24.33 -14.31 1.94
CA ASP A 654 -25.43 -14.61 2.87
C ASP A 654 -25.08 -14.24 4.32
N SER A 655 -23.79 -14.20 4.67
CA SER A 655 -23.29 -13.82 6.00
C SER A 655 -22.48 -12.53 6.02
N ALA A 656 -22.07 -12.00 4.86
CA ALA A 656 -21.11 -10.90 4.72
C ALA A 656 -19.70 -11.21 5.29
N ALA A 657 -19.44 -12.45 5.70
CA ALA A 657 -18.13 -12.87 6.18
C ALA A 657 -17.08 -12.83 5.07
N SER A 658 -15.84 -12.47 5.40
CA SER A 658 -14.72 -12.46 4.46
C SER A 658 -13.83 -13.68 4.66
N SER A 659 -13.40 -14.31 3.57
CA SER A 659 -12.48 -15.46 3.59
C SER A 659 -11.43 -15.34 2.48
N ALA A 660 -10.32 -16.07 2.56
CA ALA A 660 -9.32 -16.06 1.47
C ALA A 660 -9.83 -16.73 0.16
N GLU A 661 -10.86 -17.54 0.25
CA GLU A 661 -11.44 -18.34 -0.83
C GLU A 661 -12.62 -17.63 -1.50
N PRO A 662 -12.86 -17.81 -2.81
CA PRO A 662 -12.14 -18.67 -3.78
C PRO A 662 -10.86 -18.05 -4.36
N LEU A 663 -10.51 -16.81 -4.02
CA LEU A 663 -9.45 -16.09 -4.73
C LEU A 663 -8.08 -16.78 -4.63
N LEU A 664 -7.77 -17.39 -3.48
CA LEU A 664 -6.54 -18.17 -3.30
C LEU A 664 -6.52 -19.41 -4.21
N THR A 665 -7.64 -20.11 -4.36
CA THR A 665 -7.72 -21.25 -5.28
C THR A 665 -7.63 -20.81 -6.73
N LEU A 666 -8.35 -19.76 -7.12
CA LEU A 666 -8.24 -19.19 -8.46
C LEU A 666 -6.81 -18.73 -8.77
N HIS A 667 -6.10 -18.17 -7.80
CA HIS A 667 -4.68 -17.84 -7.97
C HIS A 667 -3.84 -19.07 -8.34
N ARG A 668 -4.12 -20.23 -7.73
CA ARG A 668 -3.38 -21.48 -7.99
C ARG A 668 -3.71 -22.14 -9.32
N ILE A 669 -4.97 -22.10 -9.75
CA ILE A 669 -5.45 -22.90 -10.88
C ILE A 669 -5.92 -22.07 -12.09
N ARG A 670 -6.00 -20.74 -11.96
CA ARG A 670 -6.62 -19.85 -12.94
C ARG A 670 -5.82 -18.56 -13.17
N ARG A 671 -4.49 -18.67 -13.28
CA ARG A 671 -3.62 -17.60 -13.76
C ARG A 671 -3.50 -17.67 -15.28
N ILE A 672 -4.11 -16.70 -15.96
CA ILE A 672 -4.08 -16.55 -17.42
C ILE A 672 -3.52 -15.16 -17.72
N ASP A 673 -2.46 -15.09 -18.53
CA ASP A 673 -1.73 -13.86 -18.87
C ASP A 673 -1.32 -13.04 -17.63
N GLY A 674 -0.82 -13.72 -16.60
CA GLY A 674 -0.38 -13.11 -15.35
C GLY A 674 -1.50 -12.56 -14.45
N ARG A 675 -2.78 -12.79 -14.79
CA ARG A 675 -3.94 -12.32 -14.01
C ARG A 675 -4.78 -13.49 -13.52
N ILE A 676 -5.40 -13.33 -12.35
CA ILE A 676 -6.39 -14.29 -11.84
C ILE A 676 -7.69 -14.08 -12.61
N GLN A 677 -8.08 -15.01 -13.49
CA GLN A 677 -9.26 -14.87 -14.35
C GLN A 677 -10.32 -15.95 -14.09
N PHE A 678 -11.60 -15.58 -14.10
CA PHE A 678 -12.70 -16.54 -14.01
C PHE A 678 -13.98 -15.97 -14.62
N GLY A 679 -14.65 -16.69 -15.51
CA GLY A 679 -15.82 -16.19 -16.23
C GLY A 679 -15.48 -15.16 -17.31
N VAL A 680 -16.48 -14.79 -18.10
CA VAL A 680 -16.32 -14.02 -19.35
C VAL A 680 -17.24 -12.81 -19.39
N HIS A 681 -16.70 -11.69 -19.84
CA HIS A 681 -17.46 -10.46 -20.07
C HIS A 681 -18.19 -10.52 -21.41
N LEU A 682 -19.45 -10.09 -21.40
CA LEU A 682 -20.30 -10.04 -22.59
C LEU A 682 -20.82 -8.61 -22.82
N ALA A 683 -21.09 -8.28 -24.08
CA ALA A 683 -21.76 -7.04 -24.49
C ALA A 683 -22.97 -7.41 -25.37
N SER A 684 -24.17 -6.93 -25.01
CA SER A 684 -25.37 -7.25 -25.79
C SER A 684 -25.38 -6.54 -27.13
N ARG A 685 -25.83 -7.23 -28.19
CA ARG A 685 -26.12 -6.63 -29.51
C ARG A 685 -27.60 -6.30 -29.68
N ASN A 686 -28.44 -6.71 -28.74
CA ASN A 686 -29.88 -6.54 -28.77
C ASN A 686 -30.38 -5.73 -27.57
N VAL A 687 -31.53 -5.06 -27.74
CA VAL A 687 -32.28 -4.37 -26.70
C VAL A 687 -33.75 -4.75 -26.85
N GLY A 688 -34.48 -4.91 -25.73
CA GLY A 688 -35.90 -5.27 -25.70
C GLY A 688 -36.17 -6.77 -25.89
N VAL A 689 -35.14 -7.61 -25.90
CA VAL A 689 -35.29 -9.08 -26.04
C VAL A 689 -35.35 -9.73 -24.68
N VAL A 690 -36.29 -10.66 -24.48
CA VAL A 690 -36.40 -11.48 -23.27
C VAL A 690 -35.55 -12.73 -23.40
N ILE A 691 -34.77 -13.02 -22.36
CA ILE A 691 -33.98 -14.26 -22.22
C ILE A 691 -34.64 -15.11 -21.14
N THR A 692 -34.65 -16.43 -21.35
CA THR A 692 -35.28 -17.40 -20.46
C THR A 692 -34.28 -18.44 -19.96
N VAL A 693 -34.37 -18.82 -18.69
CA VAL A 693 -33.62 -19.97 -18.15
C VAL A 693 -34.00 -21.22 -18.94
N GLY A 694 -32.99 -22.00 -19.33
CA GLY A 694 -33.12 -23.15 -20.23
C GLY A 694 -32.80 -22.85 -21.70
N ASP A 695 -32.66 -21.58 -22.07
CA ASP A 695 -32.24 -21.16 -23.40
C ASP A 695 -30.89 -21.81 -23.78
N GLU A 696 -30.81 -22.30 -25.02
CA GLU A 696 -29.60 -22.92 -25.56
C GLU A 696 -28.55 -21.87 -25.89
N LEU A 697 -27.28 -22.13 -25.57
CA LEU A 697 -26.15 -21.28 -25.94
C LEU A 697 -25.50 -21.82 -27.20
N ARG A 698 -25.29 -20.94 -28.19
CA ARG A 698 -24.57 -21.26 -29.43
C ARG A 698 -23.49 -20.22 -29.67
N LEU A 699 -22.27 -20.69 -29.89
CA LEU A 699 -21.16 -19.83 -30.29
C LEU A 699 -21.09 -19.79 -31.82
N GLU A 700 -21.26 -18.62 -32.39
CA GLU A 700 -21.12 -18.40 -33.83
C GLU A 700 -19.72 -17.80 -34.11
N PRO A 701 -18.96 -18.36 -35.07
CA PRO A 701 -17.72 -17.74 -35.53
C PRO A 701 -18.04 -16.36 -36.12
N GLU A 702 -17.11 -15.42 -35.97
CA GLU A 702 -17.24 -14.07 -36.52
C GLU A 702 -17.58 -14.16 -38.02
N SER A 703 -18.79 -13.73 -38.40
CA SER A 703 -19.17 -13.61 -39.80
C SER A 703 -18.24 -12.58 -40.41
N GLY A 704 -17.33 -13.03 -41.27
CA GLY A 704 -16.31 -12.19 -41.89
C GLY A 704 -16.90 -10.87 -42.39
N ALA A 705 -16.23 -9.77 -42.05
CA ALA A 705 -16.39 -8.53 -42.78
C ALA A 705 -16.16 -8.84 -44.26
N ALA A 706 -17.24 -8.81 -45.04
CA ALA A 706 -17.13 -8.79 -46.48
C ALA A 706 -16.44 -7.47 -46.90
N SER A 707 -15.43 -7.65 -47.76
CA SER A 707 -14.54 -6.69 -48.44
C SER A 707 -13.38 -6.11 -47.64
#